data_AF-A0A7V4SRA6-F1
#
_entry.id   AF-A0A7V4SRA6-F1
#
_cell.length_a   1.000
_cell.length_b   1.000
_cell.length_c   1.000
_cell.angle_alpha   90.00
_cell.angle_beta   90.00
_cell.angle_gamma   90.00
#
_symmetry.space_group_name_H-M   'P 1'
#
loop_
_entity.id
_entity.type
_entity.pdbx_description
1 polymer ?
#
loop_
_entity_poly.entity_id
_entity_poly.type
_entity_poly.pdbx_seq_one_letter_code
_entity_poly.pdbx_strand_id
1 'polypeptide(L)'
;MPTYVLRYRQGNYEGEIPLRDVTTIGRDASADLALDDHNLSRRHAQILLRPDGIWLVDLGSTNGTIVAGKRLPPQTPTLITPGQIFGMGDTAFMVSLAQAGPAPATPPPPRPDAASSATVTNVPERGPQEEETRLPTRAEAEALSGPQGRARPDAVADVSQRPARPPRFLLQYAAGQAGWQTFPVTGDSLIIGRATDCDLRLDHPGVSRHHASLQFDADGIWLTDLGSSNGTQIGEQPLAPRRRFPLALGQPFSIGPYVLALAPIQAGAAASPQPPPQALSTVAETMPRTAFGAPPAAAEPPLHAQGLNLSTQERVTIGRAPDNQIVLNHPQVSRYHAVIERLGKRYRIKDLRSANGVFVNDQRIRDEAWLDSSDHIDIGPYTFVLEQEQFGLRAEEGIRVEAIGLRQQVSRSLNLLQDISLSIPPMEFVAVVGMSGSGKTTLLNAISGYRPATQGQVLVNGIDLYHNYDRFRADIGYVPQRDIVHPELSVQEALDYAAQLRMPPDTTPEERHKRVAEVMEDLGLSERKDVQVGRLSGGQIKRVSIGVELLTRPRLFFLDEPTSGLDPGTEYEMMKLLRRLADQGRTILLVTHATKNVMLCDKVVFLARGGYLAFYGSPEDALAYFDQFRSVRERREKLMEFDDIYNLLTDPRRGTPQDWAARFRQVAGASQQPQPQTTARVEAGPRRVSALRQFGILSSRNLRILAKDRATLLLLLLLAPGIGLMDFAWGGTLYDPVQGNASRIVSMWCVTAIITLLVGALNSVREIVKEADIYKRERANSLKLLPYLLSKVWLGAVFAIYSALALLVIRLLLVHPPAPTPQAFLAYFLTFFLGLLCGYMIGLAISAIAPNQQAAMILLIAVLVPQFLFGGLMPLGDIPGGKVVSLVVPARWIMEAFVRTSGLAEKAASDACWLVPKASRALITDEQKAKCACMGANMFQQCTDFPGILSKDTYTGAAKAALAQPAPVQPARPTAYPSPTPLPSPTPLPTLTPLPTLTPIPKPTDPTELDGYLAQVQKQAAQQQQTAIAQLNEYAEASQAQAQDYSQALKQQMSDYAGQSQAQLSEYQLAMDRYADERSQWEKDRQSAITAQEGMIAFNIDAFGGYFRGRVATRWAALAAIMAGLFLLTVVFQKRKDVV
;
A
#
# COMPACT_ATOMS: atom_id res chain seq x y z
N MET A 1 3.43 -25.49 -45.23
CA MET A 1 4.71 -24.74 -45.19
C MET A 1 5.75 -25.63 -44.52
N PRO A 2 7.07 -25.42 -44.72
CA PRO A 2 8.07 -26.05 -43.86
C PRO A 2 7.84 -25.68 -42.40
N THR A 3 7.91 -26.65 -41.49
CA THR A 3 7.75 -26.42 -40.06
C THR A 3 8.97 -25.70 -39.51
N TYR A 4 8.82 -24.42 -39.18
CA TYR A 4 9.86 -23.66 -38.49
C TYR A 4 9.75 -23.83 -36.98
N VAL A 5 10.90 -23.87 -36.33
CA VAL A 5 11.03 -23.94 -34.87
C VAL A 5 11.89 -22.79 -34.38
N LEU A 6 11.48 -22.19 -33.27
CA LEU A 6 12.23 -21.17 -32.56
C LEU A 6 13.08 -21.86 -31.49
N ARG A 7 14.39 -21.92 -31.73
CA ARG A 7 15.39 -22.29 -30.73
C ARG A 7 15.77 -21.06 -29.92
N TYR A 8 15.94 -21.24 -28.62
CA TYR A 8 16.40 -20.18 -27.73
C TYR A 8 17.38 -20.71 -26.69
N ARG A 9 18.29 -19.84 -26.24
CA ARG A 9 19.27 -20.11 -25.20
C ARG A 9 19.32 -18.96 -24.19
N GLN A 10 19.07 -19.27 -22.92
CA GLN A 10 19.19 -18.37 -21.79
C GLN A 10 20.25 -18.92 -20.83
N GLY A 11 21.49 -18.45 -20.97
CA GLY A 11 22.65 -18.97 -20.24
C GLY A 11 22.92 -20.45 -20.55
N ASN A 12 22.57 -21.33 -19.60
CA ASN A 12 22.70 -22.79 -19.70
C ASN A 12 21.40 -23.51 -20.07
N TYR A 13 20.27 -22.80 -20.14
CA TYR A 13 18.99 -23.37 -20.59
C TYR A 13 18.88 -23.21 -22.11
N GLU A 14 18.69 -24.32 -22.82
CA GLU A 14 18.33 -24.34 -24.24
C GLU A 14 16.93 -24.95 -24.40
N GLY A 15 16.14 -24.41 -25.32
CA GLY A 15 14.78 -24.85 -25.59
C GLY A 15 14.35 -24.61 -27.03
N GLU A 16 13.31 -25.31 -27.45
CA GLU A 16 12.74 -25.24 -28.80
C GLU A 16 11.21 -25.22 -28.72
N ILE A 17 10.56 -24.34 -29.49
CA ILE A 17 9.10 -24.37 -29.70
C ILE A 17 8.77 -24.33 -31.20
N PRO A 18 7.66 -24.95 -31.67
CA PRO A 18 7.17 -24.76 -33.03
C PRO A 18 6.64 -23.35 -33.22
N LEU A 19 6.99 -22.71 -34.33
CA LEU A 19 6.42 -21.41 -34.71
C LEU A 19 5.00 -21.58 -35.28
N ARG A 20 4.16 -20.59 -34.96
CA ARG A 20 2.83 -20.35 -35.51
C ARG A 20 2.85 -19.13 -36.42
N ASP A 21 1.80 -18.96 -37.24
CA ASP A 21 1.55 -17.79 -38.09
C ASP A 21 1.84 -16.46 -37.39
N VAL A 22 1.47 -16.37 -36.11
CA VAL A 22 1.93 -15.34 -35.16
C VAL A 22 2.43 -16.05 -33.90
N THR A 23 3.66 -15.77 -33.48
CA THR A 23 4.25 -16.27 -32.24
C THR A 23 4.74 -15.09 -31.39
N THR A 24 4.12 -14.86 -30.23
CA THR A 24 4.49 -13.80 -29.28
C THR A 24 5.59 -14.29 -28.33
N ILE A 25 6.62 -13.46 -28.10
CA ILE A 25 7.70 -13.73 -27.14
C ILE A 25 7.70 -12.62 -26.07
N GLY A 26 7.86 -12.98 -24.80
CA GLY A 26 7.96 -12.01 -23.71
C GLY A 26 7.96 -12.65 -22.32
N ARG A 27 7.72 -11.85 -21.28
CA ARG A 27 7.66 -12.30 -19.89
C ARG A 27 6.24 -12.54 -19.34
N ASP A 28 5.21 -12.22 -20.11
CA ASP A 28 3.82 -12.48 -19.71
C ASP A 28 3.40 -13.92 -20.03
N ALA A 29 2.60 -14.54 -19.17
CA ALA A 29 2.05 -15.88 -19.40
C ALA A 29 1.06 -15.92 -20.59
N SER A 30 0.65 -14.77 -21.12
CA SER A 30 -0.11 -14.65 -22.37
C SER A 30 0.75 -14.66 -23.65
N ALA A 31 2.05 -14.91 -23.57
CA ALA A 31 2.93 -15.07 -24.73
C ALA A 31 3.07 -16.56 -25.12
N ASP A 32 3.17 -16.86 -26.41
CA ASP A 32 3.43 -18.22 -26.91
C ASP A 32 4.78 -18.77 -26.41
N LEU A 33 5.76 -17.87 -26.21
CA LEU A 33 6.98 -18.13 -25.45
C LEU A 33 7.08 -17.14 -24.28
N ALA A 34 6.69 -17.61 -23.09
CA ALA A 34 6.87 -16.92 -21.83
C ALA A 34 8.22 -17.30 -21.19
N LEU A 35 9.11 -16.32 -20.97
CA LEU A 35 10.43 -16.49 -20.38
C LEU A 35 10.59 -15.58 -19.16
N ASP A 36 11.10 -16.10 -18.05
CA ASP A 36 11.35 -15.33 -16.82
C ASP A 36 12.71 -14.60 -16.87
N ASP A 37 12.91 -13.84 -17.93
CA ASP A 37 14.05 -12.94 -18.14
C ASP A 37 13.63 -11.52 -17.76
N HIS A 38 14.24 -10.94 -16.72
CA HIS A 38 13.85 -9.60 -16.25
C HIS A 38 14.13 -8.49 -17.27
N ASN A 39 15.01 -8.75 -18.24
CA ASN A 39 15.29 -7.86 -19.36
C ASN A 39 14.29 -8.01 -20.53
N LEU A 40 13.30 -8.91 -20.43
CA LEU A 40 12.15 -8.98 -21.35
C LEU A 40 10.95 -8.16 -20.87
N SER A 41 10.39 -7.35 -21.78
CA SER A 41 9.07 -6.75 -21.64
C SER A 41 7.96 -7.82 -21.68
N ARG A 42 6.79 -7.52 -21.09
CA ARG A 42 5.64 -8.46 -20.96
C ARG A 42 5.28 -9.14 -22.29
N ARG A 43 5.12 -8.34 -23.34
CA ARG A 43 5.24 -8.78 -24.74
C ARG A 43 6.42 -8.01 -25.31
N HIS A 44 7.48 -8.71 -25.72
CA HIS A 44 8.72 -8.10 -26.19
C HIS A 44 8.73 -8.01 -27.72
N ALA A 45 8.46 -9.14 -28.39
CA ALA A 45 8.44 -9.24 -29.83
C ALA A 45 7.33 -10.18 -30.33
N GLN A 46 7.07 -10.14 -31.63
CA GLN A 46 6.34 -11.16 -32.37
C GLN A 46 7.17 -11.65 -33.56
N ILE A 47 7.10 -12.94 -33.83
CA ILE A 47 7.52 -13.53 -35.10
C ILE A 47 6.24 -13.80 -35.90
N LEU A 48 6.20 -13.32 -37.13
CA LEU A 48 5.12 -13.56 -38.08
C LEU A 48 5.64 -14.48 -39.19
N LEU A 49 5.01 -15.64 -39.38
CA LEU A 49 5.24 -16.47 -40.56
C LEU A 49 4.30 -15.99 -41.67
N ARG A 50 4.86 -15.67 -42.83
CA ARG A 50 4.11 -15.21 -44.01
C ARG A 50 4.61 -15.90 -45.27
N PRO A 51 3.83 -15.91 -46.37
CA PRO A 51 4.29 -16.47 -47.65
C PRO A 51 5.53 -15.78 -48.25
N ASP A 52 5.81 -14.54 -47.85
CA ASP A 52 6.97 -13.75 -48.27
C ASP A 52 8.20 -13.87 -47.34
N GLY A 53 8.05 -14.51 -46.17
CA GLY A 53 9.16 -14.80 -45.26
C GLY A 53 8.82 -14.81 -43.77
N ILE A 54 9.88 -14.75 -42.95
CA ILE A 54 9.81 -14.76 -41.48
C ILE A 54 10.08 -13.33 -41.00
N TRP A 55 9.09 -12.69 -40.38
CA TRP A 55 9.18 -11.29 -39.98
C TRP A 55 9.23 -11.15 -38.46
N LEU A 56 10.27 -10.51 -37.95
CA LEU A 56 10.44 -10.19 -36.54
C LEU A 56 10.00 -8.74 -36.27
N VAL A 57 9.09 -8.55 -35.30
CA VAL A 57 8.53 -7.25 -34.91
C VAL A 57 8.82 -7.01 -33.43
N ASP A 58 9.60 -5.97 -33.11
CA ASP A 58 9.70 -5.48 -31.73
C ASP A 58 8.39 -4.75 -31.36
N LEU A 59 7.80 -5.06 -30.20
CA LEU A 59 6.47 -4.54 -29.83
C LEU A 59 6.51 -3.18 -29.09
N GLY A 60 7.64 -2.47 -29.13
CA GLY A 60 7.91 -1.32 -28.25
C GLY A 60 8.57 -1.76 -26.95
N SER A 61 9.48 -2.73 -27.03
CA SER A 61 10.16 -3.30 -25.87
C SER A 61 11.13 -2.28 -25.24
N THR A 62 11.30 -2.39 -23.92
CA THR A 62 12.15 -1.46 -23.15
C THR A 62 13.61 -1.57 -23.57
N ASN A 63 14.13 -2.79 -23.59
CA ASN A 63 15.55 -3.07 -23.85
C ASN A 63 15.88 -3.25 -25.34
N GLY A 64 14.91 -3.65 -26.16
CA GLY A 64 15.07 -3.79 -27.60
C GLY A 64 15.37 -5.21 -28.07
N THR A 65 14.72 -5.58 -29.17
CA THR A 65 15.11 -6.72 -29.99
C THR A 65 16.36 -6.37 -30.80
N ILE A 66 17.40 -7.21 -30.75
CA ILE A 66 18.69 -6.98 -31.41
C ILE A 66 18.94 -8.07 -32.47
N VAL A 67 19.12 -7.68 -33.73
CA VAL A 67 19.48 -8.60 -34.83
C VAL A 67 20.86 -8.22 -35.36
N ALA A 68 21.78 -9.20 -35.45
CA ALA A 68 23.15 -8.97 -35.94
C ALA A 68 23.86 -7.75 -35.32
N GLY A 69 23.69 -7.53 -34.01
CA GLY A 69 24.29 -6.42 -33.27
C GLY A 69 23.59 -5.06 -33.40
N LYS A 70 22.46 -4.96 -34.12
CA LYS A 70 21.67 -3.72 -34.26
C LYS A 70 20.28 -3.87 -33.63
N ARG A 71 19.86 -2.90 -32.82
CA ARG A 71 18.49 -2.83 -32.26
C ARG A 71 17.49 -2.54 -33.39
N LEU A 72 16.39 -3.30 -33.43
CA LEU A 72 15.30 -3.06 -34.39
C LEU A 72 14.51 -1.80 -34.03
N PRO A 73 13.95 -1.07 -35.02
CA PRO A 73 12.98 -0.01 -34.74
C PRO A 73 11.68 -0.63 -34.17
N PRO A 74 11.07 -0.03 -33.14
CA PRO A 74 9.84 -0.54 -32.56
C PRO A 74 8.69 -0.53 -33.58
N GLN A 75 7.82 -1.53 -33.49
CA GLN A 75 6.66 -1.80 -34.35
C GLN A 75 6.95 -1.90 -35.85
N THR A 76 8.23 -2.05 -36.25
CA THR A 76 8.66 -2.16 -37.65
C THR A 76 9.00 -3.61 -37.99
N PRO A 77 8.23 -4.29 -38.85
CA PRO A 77 8.55 -5.66 -39.27
C PRO A 77 9.89 -5.73 -40.00
N THR A 78 10.79 -6.57 -39.50
CA THR A 78 12.11 -6.82 -40.09
C THR A 78 12.19 -8.26 -40.56
N LEU A 79 12.48 -8.48 -41.83
CA LEU A 79 12.68 -9.81 -42.41
C LEU A 79 13.94 -10.46 -41.81
N ILE A 80 13.82 -11.69 -41.30
CA ILE A 80 14.94 -12.49 -40.79
C ILE A 80 15.08 -13.80 -41.58
N THR A 81 16.31 -14.29 -41.73
CA THR A 81 16.58 -15.55 -42.43
C THR A 81 16.65 -16.73 -41.45
N PRO A 82 16.27 -17.96 -41.87
CA PRO A 82 16.51 -19.16 -41.07
C PRO A 82 18.01 -19.32 -40.75
N GLY A 83 18.32 -19.63 -39.50
CA GLY A 83 19.70 -19.68 -38.97
C GLY A 83 20.23 -18.32 -38.45
N GLN A 84 19.54 -17.21 -38.68
CA GLN A 84 19.95 -15.91 -38.15
C GLN A 84 19.71 -15.82 -36.64
N ILE A 85 20.73 -15.36 -35.90
CA ILE A 85 20.64 -15.17 -34.45
C ILE A 85 20.17 -13.74 -34.14
N PHE A 86 19.22 -13.63 -33.20
CA PHE A 86 18.74 -12.39 -32.62
C PHE A 86 18.63 -12.50 -31.09
N GLY A 87 18.88 -11.41 -30.38
CA GLY A 87 18.85 -11.35 -28.92
C GLY A 87 17.69 -10.50 -28.40
N MET A 88 17.11 -10.90 -27.28
CA MET A 88 16.14 -10.12 -26.52
C MET A 88 16.41 -10.35 -25.03
N GLY A 89 16.80 -9.30 -24.30
CA GLY A 89 17.36 -9.46 -22.96
C GLY A 89 18.67 -10.24 -23.00
N ASP A 90 18.86 -11.15 -22.04
CA ASP A 90 20.05 -12.02 -21.96
C ASP A 90 19.86 -13.34 -22.73
N THR A 91 18.74 -13.47 -23.44
CA THR A 91 18.36 -14.66 -24.20
C THR A 91 18.67 -14.49 -25.69
N ALA A 92 19.37 -15.47 -26.28
CA ALA A 92 19.63 -15.56 -27.71
C ALA A 92 18.62 -16.50 -28.39
N PHE A 93 18.19 -16.15 -29.59
CA PHE A 93 17.15 -16.84 -30.36
C PHE A 93 17.61 -17.12 -31.79
N MET A 94 17.14 -18.22 -32.36
CA MET A 94 17.36 -18.59 -33.76
C MET A 94 16.11 -19.29 -34.29
N VAL A 95 15.63 -18.90 -35.47
CA VAL A 95 14.60 -19.68 -36.18
C VAL A 95 15.29 -20.68 -37.09
N SER A 96 15.01 -21.98 -36.94
CA SER A 96 15.53 -23.04 -37.79
C SER A 96 14.39 -23.86 -38.40
N LEU A 97 14.71 -24.62 -39.45
CA LEU A 97 13.81 -25.69 -39.93
C LEU A 97 13.77 -26.82 -38.90
N ALA A 98 12.59 -27.38 -38.64
CA ALA A 98 12.46 -28.58 -37.81
C ALA A 98 13.22 -29.75 -38.48
N GLN A 99 14.18 -30.35 -37.78
CA GLN A 99 14.84 -31.57 -38.23
C GLN A 99 13.94 -32.78 -37.94
N ALA A 100 13.78 -33.66 -38.92
CA ALA A 100 12.99 -34.88 -38.77
C ALA A 100 13.73 -35.93 -37.92
N GLY A 101 13.62 -35.82 -36.60
CA GLY A 101 14.08 -36.84 -35.64
C GLY A 101 13.12 -38.03 -35.53
N PRO A 102 13.60 -39.23 -35.16
CA PRO A 102 12.76 -40.41 -35.00
C PRO A 102 11.81 -40.29 -33.79
N ALA A 103 10.62 -40.88 -33.91
CA ALA A 103 9.58 -40.79 -32.89
C ALA A 103 9.94 -41.55 -31.59
N PRO A 104 9.64 -41.01 -30.40
CA PRO A 104 9.87 -41.68 -29.12
C PRO A 104 8.90 -42.85 -28.91
N ALA A 105 9.39 -43.95 -28.34
CA ALA A 105 8.59 -45.14 -28.05
C ALA A 105 7.60 -44.90 -26.88
N THR A 106 6.37 -45.39 -27.03
CA THR A 106 5.31 -45.33 -26.00
C THR A 106 5.45 -46.43 -24.95
N PRO A 107 5.28 -46.14 -23.65
CA PRO A 107 5.18 -47.16 -22.61
C PRO A 107 3.84 -47.94 -22.69
N PRO A 108 3.77 -49.17 -22.12
CA PRO A 108 2.58 -50.02 -22.17
C PRO A 108 1.43 -49.50 -21.26
N PRO A 109 0.16 -49.79 -21.61
CA PRO A 109 -1.00 -49.23 -20.92
C PRO A 109 -1.46 -50.07 -19.70
N PRO A 110 -1.96 -49.42 -18.62
CA PRO A 110 -2.88 -50.06 -17.68
C PRO A 110 -4.26 -50.25 -18.35
N ARG A 111 -5.01 -51.27 -17.92
CA ARG A 111 -6.30 -51.68 -18.49
C ARG A 111 -7.20 -52.27 -17.37
N PRO A 112 -8.53 -52.24 -17.51
CA PRO A 112 -9.34 -51.01 -17.40
C PRO A 112 -10.48 -51.18 -16.38
N ASP A 113 -11.30 -50.13 -16.18
CA ASP A 113 -12.78 -50.17 -16.11
C ASP A 113 -13.35 -48.81 -15.62
N ALA A 114 -14.50 -48.30 -16.09
CA ALA A 114 -15.36 -48.71 -17.20
C ALA A 114 -16.21 -47.51 -17.73
N ALA A 115 -16.59 -47.55 -19.02
CA ALA A 115 -17.73 -46.87 -19.71
C ALA A 115 -17.90 -45.33 -19.58
N SER A 116 -18.40 -44.56 -20.55
CA SER A 116 -19.03 -44.76 -21.88
C SER A 116 -18.78 -43.49 -22.76
N SER A 117 -19.00 -43.37 -24.09
CA SER A 117 -19.53 -44.23 -25.18
C SER A 117 -19.22 -43.59 -26.58
N ALA A 118 -19.45 -44.36 -27.68
CA ALA A 118 -19.46 -43.98 -29.12
C ALA A 118 -18.07 -43.79 -29.81
N THR A 119 -17.51 -44.70 -30.62
CA THR A 119 -17.84 -45.21 -32.01
C THR A 119 -17.73 -44.09 -33.09
N VAL A 120 -17.04 -44.17 -34.25
CA VAL A 120 -16.93 -45.16 -35.37
C VAL A 120 -15.57 -44.92 -36.11
N THR A 121 -14.57 -45.84 -36.15
CA THR A 121 -14.14 -46.79 -37.25
C THR A 121 -14.01 -46.20 -38.68
N ASN A 122 -13.02 -46.48 -39.57
CA ASN A 122 -11.89 -47.45 -39.75
C ASN A 122 -10.73 -46.77 -40.58
N VAL A 123 -9.46 -47.22 -40.78
CA VAL A 123 -8.68 -48.50 -40.70
C VAL A 123 -8.70 -49.38 -41.98
N PRO A 124 -7.58 -49.98 -42.51
CA PRO A 124 -6.12 -49.91 -42.22
C PRO A 124 -5.37 -49.14 -43.36
N GLU A 125 -4.22 -49.42 -44.02
CA GLU A 125 -3.08 -50.41 -44.10
C GLU A 125 -1.91 -49.75 -44.95
N ARG A 126 -0.73 -50.24 -45.39
CA ARG A 126 0.14 -51.47 -45.37
C ARG A 126 1.63 -51.04 -45.64
N GLY A 127 2.64 -51.94 -45.63
CA GLY A 127 4.06 -51.75 -46.04
C GLY A 127 4.55 -52.80 -47.08
N PRO A 128 5.83 -53.28 -47.14
CA PRO A 128 7.07 -52.97 -46.36
C PRO A 128 8.42 -53.02 -47.21
N GLN A 129 9.58 -53.35 -46.60
CA GLN A 129 10.92 -53.76 -47.16
C GLN A 129 11.87 -52.65 -47.73
N GLU A 130 13.23 -52.72 -47.80
CA GLU A 130 14.33 -53.54 -47.16
C GLU A 130 15.75 -52.90 -47.43
N GLU A 131 16.80 -53.33 -46.69
CA GLU A 131 18.28 -53.46 -46.99
C GLU A 131 19.08 -52.42 -47.86
N GLU A 132 20.41 -52.54 -48.12
CA GLU A 132 21.60 -52.50 -47.23
C GLU A 132 22.88 -52.06 -48.04
N THR A 133 24.00 -51.71 -47.37
CA THR A 133 25.43 -51.70 -47.84
C THR A 133 26.09 -50.70 -48.85
N ARG A 134 27.22 -50.13 -48.38
CA ARG A 134 28.59 -49.98 -49.01
C ARG A 134 29.01 -48.78 -49.92
N LEU A 135 30.34 -48.51 -49.82
CA LEU A 135 31.23 -47.55 -50.53
C LEU A 135 32.02 -48.29 -51.67
N PRO A 136 33.06 -47.73 -52.39
CA PRO A 136 33.73 -46.40 -52.42
C PRO A 136 33.84 -45.84 -53.90
N THR A 137 34.80 -45.05 -54.46
CA THR A 137 36.15 -44.52 -54.11
C THR A 137 36.58 -43.35 -55.07
N ARG A 138 37.55 -42.50 -54.65
CA ARG A 138 38.51 -41.67 -55.46
C ARG A 138 37.98 -40.56 -56.41
N ALA A 139 38.80 -39.62 -56.93
CA ALA A 139 39.95 -38.81 -56.43
C ALA A 139 40.57 -37.97 -57.59
N GLU A 140 41.57 -37.12 -57.27
CA GLU A 140 42.63 -36.58 -58.17
C GLU A 140 42.16 -35.51 -59.23
N ALA A 141 42.82 -34.38 -59.55
CA ALA A 141 44.01 -33.66 -59.03
C ALA A 141 44.16 -32.17 -59.53
N GLU A 142 45.05 -31.35 -58.92
CA GLU A 142 45.91 -30.24 -59.48
C GLU A 142 45.36 -28.85 -59.97
N ALA A 143 46.11 -27.71 -59.95
CA ALA A 143 47.33 -27.27 -59.20
C ALA A 143 47.69 -25.75 -59.37
N LEU A 144 48.72 -25.28 -58.62
CA LEU A 144 49.58 -24.06 -58.77
C LEU A 144 48.97 -22.67 -58.44
N SER A 145 49.70 -21.69 -57.86
CA SER A 145 51.06 -21.64 -57.28
C SER A 145 51.26 -20.49 -56.26
N GLY A 146 52.16 -20.67 -55.29
CA GLY A 146 52.80 -19.60 -54.46
C GLY A 146 54.23 -19.31 -54.98
N PRO A 147 55.26 -19.05 -54.14
CA PRO A 147 55.35 -18.81 -52.69
C PRO A 147 55.80 -17.32 -52.43
N GLN A 148 56.49 -16.81 -51.39
CA GLN A 148 57.27 -17.24 -50.19
C GLN A 148 57.06 -16.20 -49.05
N GLY A 149 57.49 -16.38 -47.79
CA GLY A 149 58.04 -17.57 -47.10
C GLY A 149 59.26 -17.29 -46.19
N ARG A 150 59.31 -17.95 -45.02
CA ARG A 150 60.52 -18.45 -44.30
C ARG A 150 60.07 -19.24 -43.06
N ALA A 151 60.93 -20.12 -42.54
CA ALA A 151 60.54 -21.13 -41.56
C ALA A 151 61.68 -21.56 -40.61
N ARG A 152 61.28 -22.22 -39.50
CA ARG A 152 62.12 -22.96 -38.52
C ARG A 152 63.03 -22.10 -37.61
N PRO A 153 63.47 -22.65 -36.46
CA PRO A 153 62.68 -23.40 -35.48
C PRO A 153 63.00 -22.95 -34.03
N ASP A 154 62.31 -23.51 -33.03
CA ASP A 154 62.91 -24.28 -31.92
C ASP A 154 61.92 -24.52 -30.77
N ALA A 155 62.20 -25.51 -29.93
CA ALA A 155 61.36 -25.91 -28.80
C ALA A 155 62.15 -25.89 -27.49
N VAL A 156 61.58 -25.29 -26.44
CA VAL A 156 62.10 -25.39 -25.06
C VAL A 156 60.94 -25.62 -24.09
N ALA A 157 61.23 -26.44 -23.08
CA ALA A 157 60.37 -27.09 -22.10
C ALA A 157 59.26 -26.27 -21.41
N ASP A 158 58.22 -27.00 -21.02
CA ASP A 158 57.35 -26.73 -19.87
C ASP A 158 58.16 -26.54 -18.57
N VAL A 159 57.79 -25.55 -17.75
CA VAL A 159 58.35 -25.30 -16.42
C VAL A 159 57.24 -24.86 -15.46
N SER A 160 56.53 -25.80 -14.83
CA SER A 160 55.71 -25.49 -13.63
C SER A 160 55.48 -26.64 -12.63
N GLN A 161 56.36 -27.64 -12.57
CA GLN A 161 56.48 -28.50 -11.37
C GLN A 161 57.95 -28.65 -10.92
N ARG A 162 58.31 -27.95 -9.84
CA ARG A 162 59.49 -28.23 -9.00
C ARG A 162 59.04 -28.21 -7.53
N PRO A 163 59.54 -29.12 -6.67
CA PRO A 163 59.27 -29.03 -5.24
C PRO A 163 59.88 -27.75 -4.66
N ALA A 164 59.16 -27.11 -3.74
CA ALA A 164 59.62 -25.89 -3.09
C ALA A 164 60.90 -26.15 -2.29
N ARG A 165 61.98 -25.45 -2.64
CA ARG A 165 63.18 -25.40 -1.79
C ARG A 165 62.90 -24.48 -0.59
N PRO A 166 63.50 -24.73 0.59
CA PRO A 166 63.50 -23.75 1.67
C PRO A 166 64.11 -22.44 1.15
N PRO A 167 63.53 -21.27 1.48
CA PRO A 167 64.03 -20.00 0.97
C PRO A 167 65.47 -19.77 1.44
N ARG A 168 66.32 -19.25 0.55
CA ARG A 168 67.72 -18.93 0.85
C ARG A 168 67.89 -17.50 1.37
N PHE A 169 66.99 -16.61 0.95
CA PHE A 169 67.04 -15.18 1.25
C PHE A 169 65.63 -14.60 1.42
N LEU A 170 65.54 -13.43 2.06
CA LEU A 170 64.37 -12.56 2.06
C LEU A 170 64.67 -11.33 1.21
N LEU A 171 63.88 -11.08 0.17
CA LEU A 171 63.87 -9.80 -0.53
C LEU A 171 62.97 -8.84 0.25
N GLN A 172 63.59 -7.89 0.95
CA GLN A 172 62.89 -6.85 1.68
C GLN A 172 62.54 -5.71 0.70
N TYR A 173 61.34 -5.13 0.81
CA TYR A 173 60.95 -3.98 -0.01
C TYR A 173 60.02 -3.01 0.73
N ALA A 174 60.13 -1.71 0.41
CA ALA A 174 59.32 -0.63 0.99
C ALA A 174 58.94 0.42 -0.06
N ALA A 175 57.75 1.00 0.05
CA ALA A 175 57.28 2.09 -0.82
C ALA A 175 57.27 3.42 -0.04
N GLY A 176 58.23 4.30 -0.31
CA GLY A 176 58.38 5.56 0.43
C GLY A 176 58.51 5.34 1.95
N GLN A 177 57.58 5.90 2.73
CA GLN A 177 57.53 5.76 4.20
C GLN A 177 56.72 4.54 4.69
N ALA A 178 56.27 3.64 3.81
CA ALA A 178 55.66 2.39 4.23
C ALA A 178 56.69 1.47 4.93
N GLY A 179 56.25 0.71 5.93
CA GLY A 179 57.10 -0.27 6.61
C GLY A 179 57.61 -1.37 5.66
N TRP A 180 58.83 -1.85 5.90
CA TRP A 180 59.46 -2.91 5.11
C TRP A 180 58.63 -4.19 5.10
N GLN A 181 58.25 -4.62 3.90
CA GLN A 181 57.64 -5.92 3.62
C GLN A 181 58.76 -6.91 3.22
N THR A 182 58.52 -8.22 3.36
CA THR A 182 59.53 -9.26 3.09
C THR A 182 58.98 -10.37 2.22
N PHE A 183 59.62 -10.64 1.09
CA PHE A 183 59.28 -11.72 0.17
C PHE A 183 60.31 -12.87 0.26
N PRO A 184 59.91 -14.13 0.50
CA PRO A 184 60.84 -15.26 0.59
C PRO A 184 61.30 -15.73 -0.80
N VAL A 185 62.63 -15.72 -1.03
CA VAL A 185 63.23 -16.17 -2.30
C VAL A 185 63.45 -17.68 -2.26
N THR A 186 62.55 -18.42 -2.93
CA THR A 186 62.50 -19.90 -2.95
C THR A 186 63.07 -20.54 -4.24
N GLY A 187 63.34 -19.75 -5.28
CA GLY A 187 63.85 -20.20 -6.58
C GLY A 187 65.24 -19.65 -6.93
N ASP A 188 65.84 -20.22 -7.98
CA ASP A 188 67.15 -19.79 -8.51
C ASP A 188 67.05 -18.52 -9.39
N SER A 189 65.83 -18.01 -9.60
CA SER A 189 65.52 -16.71 -10.22
C SER A 189 64.22 -16.14 -9.67
N LEU A 190 64.05 -14.82 -9.75
CA LEU A 190 62.84 -14.09 -9.35
C LEU A 190 62.55 -12.98 -10.38
N ILE A 191 61.31 -12.85 -10.85
CA ILE A 191 60.85 -11.76 -11.72
C ILE A 191 60.02 -10.76 -10.90
N ILE A 192 60.35 -9.48 -11.04
CA ILE A 192 59.71 -8.35 -10.36
C ILE A 192 58.99 -7.50 -11.40
N GLY A 193 57.72 -7.19 -11.17
CA GLY A 193 56.91 -6.43 -12.13
C GLY A 193 55.47 -6.18 -11.67
N ARG A 194 54.64 -5.62 -12.55
CA ARG A 194 53.23 -5.33 -12.28
C ARG A 194 52.26 -6.40 -12.80
N ALA A 195 52.72 -7.32 -13.63
CA ALA A 195 51.87 -8.36 -14.21
C ALA A 195 51.59 -9.51 -13.22
N THR A 196 50.55 -10.29 -13.49
CA THR A 196 50.05 -11.38 -12.63
C THR A 196 50.91 -12.65 -12.68
N ASP A 197 51.89 -12.69 -13.59
CA ASP A 197 52.85 -13.76 -13.84
C ASP A 197 54.27 -13.42 -13.33
N CYS A 198 54.43 -12.33 -12.57
CA CYS A 198 55.67 -11.99 -11.87
C CYS A 198 55.68 -12.56 -10.45
N ASP A 199 56.79 -13.12 -10.00
CA ASP A 199 56.94 -13.71 -8.67
C ASP A 199 56.74 -12.68 -7.55
N LEU A 200 57.35 -11.49 -7.69
CA LEU A 200 57.08 -10.32 -6.84
C LEU A 200 56.29 -9.27 -7.62
N ARG A 201 54.99 -9.18 -7.33
CA ARG A 201 54.09 -8.21 -7.95
C ARG A 201 54.06 -6.87 -7.20
N LEU A 202 54.43 -5.80 -7.90
CA LEU A 202 54.43 -4.42 -7.42
C LEU A 202 53.40 -3.59 -8.22
N ASP A 203 52.18 -3.47 -7.68
CA ASP A 203 51.05 -2.76 -8.31
C ASP A 203 51.18 -1.23 -8.22
N HIS A 204 52.08 -0.65 -9.02
CA HIS A 204 52.20 0.80 -9.19
C HIS A 204 52.40 1.18 -10.66
N PRO A 205 51.78 2.26 -11.19
CA PRO A 205 51.91 2.65 -12.61
C PRO A 205 53.36 2.92 -13.06
N GLY A 206 54.24 3.32 -12.13
CA GLY A 206 55.69 3.43 -12.39
C GLY A 206 56.43 2.10 -12.60
N VAL A 207 55.75 0.95 -12.49
CA VAL A 207 56.32 -0.38 -12.67
C VAL A 207 55.78 -1.02 -13.96
N SER A 208 56.70 -1.35 -14.88
CA SER A 208 56.42 -2.11 -16.10
C SER A 208 55.88 -3.52 -15.79
N ARG A 209 55.19 -4.13 -16.76
CA ARG A 209 54.56 -5.47 -16.58
C ARG A 209 55.55 -6.51 -16.06
N HIS A 210 56.70 -6.61 -16.71
CA HIS A 210 57.90 -7.27 -16.22
C HIS A 210 58.98 -6.18 -16.17
N HIS A 211 59.59 -5.94 -15.01
CA HIS A 211 60.45 -4.77 -14.79
C HIS A 211 61.92 -5.18 -14.66
N ALA A 212 62.20 -6.08 -13.72
CA ALA A 212 63.54 -6.58 -13.44
C ALA A 212 63.50 -8.08 -13.13
N SER A 213 64.65 -8.74 -13.21
CA SER A 213 64.85 -10.07 -12.64
C SER A 213 66.09 -10.11 -11.75
N LEU A 214 65.99 -10.92 -10.69
CA LEU A 214 67.13 -11.39 -9.90
C LEU A 214 67.44 -12.82 -10.30
N GLN A 215 68.72 -13.16 -10.42
CA GLN A 215 69.20 -14.51 -10.69
C GLN A 215 70.27 -14.90 -9.67
N PHE A 216 70.22 -16.15 -9.21
CA PHE A 216 71.05 -16.67 -8.12
C PHE A 216 71.83 -17.88 -8.66
N ASP A 217 73.06 -17.65 -9.11
CA ASP A 217 73.94 -18.69 -9.65
C ASP A 217 75.15 -18.92 -8.71
N ALA A 218 76.10 -19.75 -9.15
CA ALA A 218 77.28 -20.09 -8.35
C ALA A 218 78.30 -18.93 -8.27
N ASP A 219 78.23 -17.98 -9.20
CA ASP A 219 79.17 -16.85 -9.32
C ASP A 219 78.64 -15.59 -8.61
N GLY A 220 77.32 -15.49 -8.36
CA GLY A 220 76.77 -14.47 -7.49
C GLY A 220 75.25 -14.27 -7.56
N ILE A 221 74.82 -13.11 -7.08
CA ILE A 221 73.45 -12.60 -7.21
C ILE A 221 73.49 -11.53 -8.30
N TRP A 222 72.62 -11.66 -9.31
CA TRP A 222 72.61 -10.78 -10.48
C TRP A 222 71.26 -10.09 -10.65
N LEU A 223 71.25 -8.76 -10.62
CA LEU A 223 70.09 -7.94 -10.96
C LEU A 223 70.14 -7.57 -12.46
N THR A 224 69.01 -7.68 -13.15
CA THR A 224 68.89 -7.33 -14.58
C THR A 224 67.60 -6.56 -14.81
N ASP A 225 67.68 -5.34 -15.33
CA ASP A 225 66.50 -4.64 -15.85
C ASP A 225 66.08 -5.28 -17.19
N LEU A 226 64.80 -5.59 -17.37
CA LEU A 226 64.31 -6.36 -18.52
C LEU A 226 64.07 -5.51 -19.80
N GLY A 227 64.39 -4.22 -19.73
CA GLY A 227 63.93 -3.20 -20.68
C GLY A 227 62.68 -2.50 -20.15
N SER A 228 62.71 -2.11 -18.87
CA SER A 228 61.61 -1.41 -18.22
C SER A 228 61.44 0.01 -18.77
N SER A 229 60.27 0.61 -18.50
CA SER A 229 59.88 1.92 -19.04
C SER A 229 60.46 3.10 -18.25
N ASN A 230 60.88 2.86 -17.00
CA ASN A 230 61.35 3.90 -16.08
C ASN A 230 62.76 3.62 -15.51
N GLY A 231 63.32 2.43 -15.78
CA GLY A 231 64.63 2.00 -15.28
C GLY A 231 64.61 1.47 -13.85
N THR A 232 65.29 0.35 -13.64
CA THR A 232 65.80 -0.08 -12.34
C THR A 232 67.01 0.76 -11.97
N GLN A 233 67.18 1.18 -10.71
CA GLN A 233 68.33 1.98 -10.26
C GLN A 233 69.03 1.34 -9.05
N ILE A 234 70.30 1.65 -8.83
CA ILE A 234 71.08 1.22 -7.65
C ILE A 234 71.68 2.48 -7.02
N GLY A 235 71.26 2.79 -5.79
CA GLY A 235 71.40 4.15 -5.27
C GLY A 235 70.73 5.15 -6.22
N GLU A 236 71.46 6.15 -6.68
CA GLU A 236 71.01 7.16 -7.65
C GLU A 236 71.39 6.85 -9.11
N GLN A 237 72.04 5.71 -9.39
CA GLN A 237 72.52 5.37 -10.74
C GLN A 237 71.56 4.41 -11.46
N PRO A 238 71.07 4.74 -12.68
CA PRO A 238 70.21 3.86 -13.45
C PRO A 238 70.98 2.69 -14.07
N LEU A 239 70.37 1.50 -14.06
CA LEU A 239 70.94 0.29 -14.65
C LEU A 239 70.84 0.32 -16.18
N ALA A 240 71.88 -0.17 -16.87
CA ALA A 240 71.79 -0.40 -18.30
C ALA A 240 70.82 -1.57 -18.61
N PRO A 241 69.76 -1.36 -19.41
CA PRO A 241 68.75 -2.40 -19.65
C PRO A 241 69.35 -3.64 -20.33
N ARG A 242 68.87 -4.81 -19.91
CA ARG A 242 69.28 -6.14 -20.38
C ARG A 242 70.75 -6.50 -20.16
N ARG A 243 71.46 -5.80 -19.27
CA ARG A 243 72.75 -6.24 -18.72
C ARG A 243 72.57 -6.75 -17.29
N ARG A 244 73.23 -7.87 -16.97
CA ARG A 244 73.39 -8.35 -15.58
C ARG A 244 74.30 -7.41 -14.81
N PHE A 245 73.95 -7.12 -13.56
CA PHE A 245 74.77 -6.37 -12.60
C PHE A 245 74.93 -7.20 -11.32
N PRO A 246 76.15 -7.35 -10.77
CA PRO A 246 76.38 -8.11 -9.54
C PRO A 246 75.86 -7.33 -8.32
N LEU A 247 74.83 -7.85 -7.65
CA LEU A 247 74.18 -7.22 -6.51
C LEU A 247 74.71 -7.84 -5.20
N ALA A 248 75.24 -7.02 -4.29
CA ALA A 248 75.67 -7.50 -2.98
C ALA A 248 74.48 -7.70 -2.02
N LEU A 249 74.63 -8.61 -1.05
CA LEU A 249 73.65 -8.76 0.04
C LEU A 249 73.52 -7.45 0.83
N GLY A 250 72.29 -7.06 1.15
CA GLY A 250 71.94 -5.79 1.77
C GLY A 250 72.01 -4.56 0.85
N GLN A 251 72.50 -4.68 -0.39
CA GLN A 251 72.61 -3.53 -1.32
C GLN A 251 71.20 -3.10 -1.81
N PRO A 252 70.82 -1.82 -1.62
CA PRO A 252 69.51 -1.35 -2.05
C PRO A 252 69.48 -1.02 -3.55
N PHE A 253 68.41 -1.46 -4.22
CA PHE A 253 68.05 -1.07 -5.58
C PHE A 253 66.60 -0.56 -5.60
N SER A 254 66.22 0.26 -6.58
CA SER A 254 64.88 0.84 -6.67
C SER A 254 64.18 0.52 -7.99
N ILE A 255 62.86 0.35 -7.90
CA ILE A 255 61.93 0.03 -8.98
C ILE A 255 60.72 0.95 -8.83
N GLY A 256 60.70 2.06 -9.57
CA GLY A 256 59.71 3.12 -9.36
C GLY A 256 59.79 3.69 -7.93
N PRO A 257 58.69 3.73 -7.15
CA PRO A 257 58.68 4.25 -5.78
C PRO A 257 59.15 3.21 -4.73
N TYR A 258 59.46 1.98 -5.14
CA TYR A 258 59.90 0.92 -4.24
C TYR A 258 61.42 0.90 -4.11
N VAL A 259 61.91 0.80 -2.87
CA VAL A 259 63.30 0.43 -2.57
C VAL A 259 63.30 -1.03 -2.12
N LEU A 260 64.25 -1.82 -2.61
CA LEU A 260 64.37 -3.25 -2.38
C LEU A 260 65.80 -3.60 -1.94
N ALA A 261 65.97 -4.51 -0.99
CA ALA A 261 67.26 -4.99 -0.50
C ALA A 261 67.20 -6.47 -0.10
N LEU A 262 68.31 -7.20 -0.24
CA LEU A 262 68.30 -8.67 -0.18
C LEU A 262 69.04 -9.19 1.06
N ALA A 263 68.31 -9.85 1.98
CA ALA A 263 68.76 -10.21 3.31
C ALA A 263 68.85 -11.74 3.54
N PRO A 264 69.81 -12.24 4.35
CA PRO A 264 69.90 -13.64 4.74
C PRO A 264 68.88 -14.02 5.83
N ILE A 265 68.53 -15.30 5.90
CA ILE A 265 67.65 -15.86 6.94
C ILE A 265 68.51 -16.38 8.11
N GLN A 266 68.25 -15.88 9.33
CA GLN A 266 68.92 -16.36 10.54
C GLN A 266 68.12 -17.51 11.19
N ALA A 267 68.81 -18.56 11.64
CA ALA A 267 68.26 -19.60 12.50
C ALA A 267 68.42 -19.20 13.98
N GLY A 268 67.39 -19.44 14.80
CA GLY A 268 67.25 -18.82 16.12
C GLY A 268 67.98 -19.51 17.29
N ALA A 269 68.09 -18.77 18.39
CA ALA A 269 68.50 -19.21 19.71
C ALA A 269 67.63 -18.51 20.79
N ALA A 270 67.71 -18.93 22.05
CA ALA A 270 66.71 -18.60 23.08
C ALA A 270 67.29 -18.05 24.40
N ALA A 271 66.38 -17.67 25.31
CA ALA A 271 66.51 -17.48 26.76
C ALA A 271 66.98 -16.12 27.34
N SER A 272 66.00 -15.45 27.96
CA SER A 272 66.06 -14.79 29.28
C SER A 272 66.71 -13.39 29.47
N PRO A 273 66.30 -12.62 30.51
CA PRO A 273 66.56 -11.16 30.60
C PRO A 273 67.40 -10.71 31.81
N GLN A 274 68.11 -9.57 31.70
CA GLN A 274 68.56 -8.74 32.83
C GLN A 274 68.84 -7.27 32.40
N PRO A 275 69.22 -6.31 33.30
CA PRO A 275 68.49 -5.03 33.42
C PRO A 275 69.17 -3.78 32.78
N PRO A 276 68.47 -2.63 32.71
CA PRO A 276 68.92 -1.47 31.93
C PRO A 276 69.76 -0.42 32.71
N PRO A 277 70.70 0.28 32.03
CA PRO A 277 71.26 1.56 32.46
C PRO A 277 70.52 2.78 31.85
N GLN A 278 70.66 3.94 32.50
CA GLN A 278 69.90 5.17 32.27
C GLN A 278 70.62 6.17 31.33
N ALA A 279 69.85 6.93 30.52
CA ALA A 279 70.02 8.38 30.20
C ALA A 279 68.99 8.76 29.11
N LEU A 280 68.09 9.75 29.25
CA LEU A 280 68.18 11.20 29.53
C LEU A 280 68.58 12.10 28.33
N SER A 281 67.56 12.80 27.80
CA SER A 281 67.66 14.07 27.04
C SER A 281 68.25 13.99 25.60
N THR A 282 68.03 14.92 24.66
CA THR A 282 67.47 16.29 24.70
C THR A 282 66.53 16.63 23.52
N VAL A 283 65.52 17.47 23.79
CA VAL A 283 65.00 18.62 22.99
C VAL A 283 64.66 18.44 21.49
N ALA A 284 63.39 18.73 21.14
CA ALA A 284 63.00 19.24 19.82
C ALA A 284 61.69 20.07 19.87
N GLU A 285 61.81 21.39 20.03
CA GLU A 285 60.82 22.40 19.63
C GLU A 285 61.02 22.73 18.12
N THR A 286 60.08 23.20 17.30
CA THR A 286 58.66 23.58 17.47
C THR A 286 57.95 23.57 16.10
N MET A 287 56.69 23.07 16.04
CA MET A 287 55.62 23.43 15.08
C MET A 287 55.84 23.23 13.55
N PRO A 288 54.76 23.19 12.72
CA PRO A 288 53.35 22.94 13.02
C PRO A 288 52.83 21.62 12.40
N ARG A 289 51.93 20.92 13.09
CA ARG A 289 51.15 19.81 12.50
C ARG A 289 49.81 20.32 11.97
N THR A 290 49.64 20.34 10.65
CA THR A 290 48.29 20.33 10.04
C THR A 290 47.70 18.94 10.18
N ALA A 291 46.56 18.83 10.88
CA ALA A 291 46.00 17.53 11.24
C ALA A 291 45.07 16.96 10.16
N PHE A 292 45.25 15.67 9.84
CA PHE A 292 44.25 14.81 9.23
C PHE A 292 44.35 13.41 9.84
N GLY A 293 43.19 12.81 10.18
CA GLY A 293 43.10 11.39 10.53
C GLY A 293 43.90 10.94 11.75
N ALA A 294 43.50 11.36 12.96
CA ALA A 294 43.76 10.52 14.12
C ALA A 294 43.00 9.17 13.93
N PRO A 295 43.56 8.02 14.37
CA PRO A 295 42.76 6.80 14.44
C PRO A 295 41.55 7.03 15.36
N PRO A 296 40.40 6.38 15.12
CA PRO A 296 39.28 6.45 16.05
C PRO A 296 39.77 6.06 17.44
N ALA A 297 39.32 6.81 18.46
CA ALA A 297 39.88 6.73 19.80
C ALA A 297 40.01 5.28 20.26
N ALA A 298 41.22 4.87 20.62
CA ALA A 298 41.48 3.54 21.16
C ALA A 298 40.44 3.28 22.25
N ALA A 299 39.76 2.13 22.17
CA ALA A 299 38.80 1.75 23.19
C ALA A 299 39.50 1.84 24.55
N GLU A 300 38.88 2.55 25.50
CA GLU A 300 39.32 2.50 26.89
C GLU A 300 39.46 1.02 27.25
N PRO A 301 40.63 0.57 27.76
CA PRO A 301 40.87 -0.85 27.94
C PRO A 301 39.75 -1.41 28.83
N PRO A 302 39.08 -2.51 28.42
CA PRO A 302 37.95 -3.04 29.16
C PRO A 302 38.39 -3.29 30.60
N LEU A 303 37.55 -2.87 31.54
CA LEU A 303 37.86 -2.82 32.97
C LEU A 303 38.57 -4.12 33.39
N HIS A 304 39.83 -4.02 33.81
CA HIS A 304 40.58 -5.20 34.26
C HIS A 304 39.75 -5.95 35.30
N ALA A 305 39.77 -7.29 35.22
CA ALA A 305 38.95 -8.18 36.05
C ALA A 305 39.38 -8.21 37.54
N GLN A 306 39.28 -7.06 38.21
CA GLN A 306 39.22 -6.95 39.64
C GLN A 306 37.79 -7.32 40.04
N GLY A 307 37.60 -8.54 40.56
CA GLY A 307 36.32 -8.96 41.10
C GLY A 307 35.86 -7.99 42.18
N LEU A 308 34.69 -7.37 42.00
CA LEU A 308 34.25 -6.33 42.93
C LEU A 308 33.94 -6.97 44.28
N ASN A 309 34.70 -6.62 45.31
CA ASN A 309 34.57 -7.25 46.61
C ASN A 309 33.35 -6.69 47.37
N LEU A 310 32.22 -7.40 47.24
CA LEU A 310 30.93 -6.99 47.79
C LEU A 310 30.93 -6.91 49.32
N SER A 311 31.92 -7.52 49.98
CA SER A 311 32.09 -7.38 51.44
C SER A 311 32.37 -5.94 51.90
N THR A 312 32.81 -5.06 50.98
CA THR A 312 33.19 -3.66 51.27
C THR A 312 32.09 -2.63 50.98
N GLN A 313 30.99 -3.02 50.34
CA GLN A 313 29.94 -2.09 49.86
C GLN A 313 28.54 -2.63 50.16
N GLU A 314 27.70 -1.84 50.84
CA GLU A 314 26.31 -2.21 51.14
C GLU A 314 25.43 -2.25 49.88
N ARG A 315 25.81 -1.50 48.83
CA ARG A 315 24.97 -1.25 47.67
C ARG A 315 25.78 -0.94 46.41
N VAL A 316 25.65 -1.79 45.39
CA VAL A 316 26.38 -1.71 44.12
C VAL A 316 25.43 -1.48 42.95
N THR A 317 25.57 -0.36 42.25
CA THR A 317 24.77 -0.02 41.06
C THR A 317 25.43 -0.53 39.78
N ILE A 318 24.64 -1.17 38.92
CA ILE A 318 25.06 -1.75 37.65
C ILE A 318 24.23 -1.15 36.52
N GLY A 319 24.89 -0.59 35.50
CA GLY A 319 24.18 0.06 34.39
C GLY A 319 25.10 0.70 33.38
N ARG A 320 24.51 1.30 32.34
CA ARG A 320 25.25 1.92 31.23
C ARG A 320 25.65 3.38 31.47
N ALA A 321 25.06 4.06 32.46
CA ALA A 321 25.44 5.43 32.78
C ALA A 321 26.79 5.46 33.54
N PRO A 322 27.64 6.48 33.32
CA PRO A 322 29.00 6.53 33.88
C PRO A 322 29.06 6.75 35.40
N ASP A 323 27.92 7.01 36.04
CA ASP A 323 27.73 7.15 37.48
C ASP A 323 27.27 5.84 38.19
N ASN A 324 27.21 4.72 37.46
CA ASN A 324 27.14 3.40 38.09
C ASN A 324 28.51 2.98 38.64
N GLN A 325 28.52 2.15 39.68
CA GLN A 325 29.77 1.57 40.19
C GLN A 325 30.32 0.49 39.24
N ILE A 326 29.42 -0.25 38.57
CA ILE A 326 29.76 -1.15 37.46
C ILE A 326 29.15 -0.58 36.17
N VAL A 327 30.00 0.07 35.37
CA VAL A 327 29.62 0.72 34.10
C VAL A 327 29.72 -0.28 32.94
N LEU A 328 28.59 -0.57 32.30
CA LEU A 328 28.47 -1.58 31.24
C LEU A 328 28.02 -0.93 29.92
N ASN A 329 29.01 -0.64 29.07
CA ASN A 329 28.89 0.21 27.87
C ASN A 329 28.20 -0.45 26.64
N HIS A 330 27.12 -1.23 26.85
CA HIS A 330 26.43 -2.00 25.81
C HIS A 330 24.98 -1.55 25.55
N PRO A 331 24.51 -1.38 24.29
CA PRO A 331 23.15 -0.87 23.98
C PRO A 331 21.98 -1.67 24.56
N GLN A 332 22.19 -2.92 24.96
CA GLN A 332 21.18 -3.74 25.65
C GLN A 332 21.04 -3.42 27.15
N VAL A 333 21.99 -2.69 27.74
CA VAL A 333 22.01 -2.37 29.18
C VAL A 333 21.36 -1.00 29.41
N SER A 334 20.35 -0.96 30.28
CA SER A 334 19.74 0.31 30.70
C SER A 334 20.71 1.16 31.52
N ARG A 335 20.53 2.49 31.47
CA ARG A 335 21.35 3.49 32.15
C ARG A 335 21.56 3.18 33.63
N TYR A 336 20.52 2.74 34.31
CA TYR A 336 20.62 1.97 35.56
C TYR A 336 19.85 0.67 35.31
N HIS A 337 20.51 -0.47 35.41
CA HIS A 337 19.95 -1.77 35.04
C HIS A 337 19.59 -2.57 36.29
N ALA A 338 20.53 -2.71 37.21
CA ALA A 338 20.37 -3.50 38.43
C ALA A 338 21.02 -2.80 39.62
N VAL A 339 20.64 -3.22 40.82
CA VAL A 339 21.39 -2.94 42.05
C VAL A 339 21.56 -4.22 42.85
N ILE A 340 22.78 -4.47 43.33
CA ILE A 340 23.07 -5.51 44.32
C ILE A 340 23.06 -4.84 45.69
N GLU A 341 22.34 -5.42 46.65
CA GLU A 341 22.19 -4.89 48.01
C GLU A 341 22.59 -5.98 49.02
N ARG A 342 23.50 -5.66 49.94
CA ARG A 342 23.93 -6.55 51.02
C ARG A 342 22.97 -6.43 52.20
N LEU A 343 22.42 -7.55 52.66
CA LEU A 343 21.55 -7.63 53.81
C LEU A 343 22.16 -8.61 54.82
N GLY A 344 23.03 -8.07 55.68
CA GLY A 344 23.84 -8.85 56.62
C GLY A 344 24.86 -9.72 55.89
N LYS A 345 24.66 -11.04 55.93
CA LYS A 345 25.54 -12.05 55.30
C LYS A 345 25.05 -12.56 53.93
N ARG A 346 23.92 -12.07 53.41
CA ARG A 346 23.43 -12.44 52.06
C ARG A 346 23.36 -11.21 51.16
N TYR A 347 23.47 -11.45 49.86
CA TYR A 347 23.30 -10.45 48.82
C TYR A 347 21.96 -10.68 48.12
N ARG A 348 21.29 -9.62 47.70
CA ARG A 348 20.16 -9.69 46.75
C ARG A 348 20.47 -8.85 45.53
N ILE A 349 20.00 -9.26 44.37
CA ILE A 349 19.97 -8.43 43.16
C ILE A 349 18.55 -7.98 42.87
N LYS A 350 18.41 -6.72 42.44
CA LYS A 350 17.14 -6.06 42.16
C LYS A 350 17.17 -5.44 40.78
N ASP A 351 16.19 -5.78 39.94
CA ASP A 351 16.01 -5.20 38.62
C ASP A 351 15.45 -3.78 38.77
N LEU A 352 16.13 -2.78 38.21
CA LEU A 352 15.72 -1.37 38.27
C LEU A 352 14.67 -1.01 37.21
N ARG A 353 13.89 -2.00 36.75
CA ARG A 353 12.95 -1.97 35.62
C ARG A 353 13.67 -1.78 34.28
N SER A 354 14.76 -2.50 34.09
CA SER A 354 15.57 -2.46 32.88
C SER A 354 14.79 -2.94 31.63
N ALA A 355 15.26 -2.55 30.45
CA ALA A 355 14.58 -2.86 29.19
C ALA A 355 14.56 -4.37 28.87
N ASN A 356 15.65 -5.09 29.15
CA ASN A 356 15.82 -6.49 28.80
C ASN A 356 15.72 -7.44 30.02
N GLY A 357 15.91 -6.90 31.23
CA GLY A 357 15.84 -7.60 32.50
C GLY A 357 17.14 -8.28 32.93
N VAL A 358 17.19 -8.62 34.22
CA VAL A 358 18.27 -9.39 34.86
C VAL A 358 17.89 -10.85 34.95
N PHE A 359 18.85 -11.75 34.68
CA PHE A 359 18.68 -13.20 34.83
C PHE A 359 19.64 -13.73 35.90
N VAL A 360 19.20 -14.71 36.68
CA VAL A 360 20.00 -15.44 37.68
C VAL A 360 19.78 -16.93 37.43
N ASN A 361 20.85 -17.70 37.20
CA ASN A 361 20.82 -19.12 36.86
C ASN A 361 19.79 -19.43 35.75
N ASP A 362 19.93 -18.74 34.60
CA ASP A 362 19.03 -18.74 33.43
C ASP A 362 17.59 -18.22 33.67
N GLN A 363 17.18 -18.00 34.91
CA GLN A 363 15.83 -17.55 35.26
C GLN A 363 15.77 -16.04 35.42
N ARG A 364 14.82 -15.39 34.75
CA ARG A 364 14.65 -13.95 34.83
C ARG A 364 13.96 -13.52 36.12
N ILE A 365 14.56 -12.57 36.85
CA ILE A 365 13.98 -12.05 38.09
C ILE A 365 12.80 -11.11 37.77
N ARG A 366 11.78 -11.06 38.65
CA ARG A 366 10.58 -10.23 38.43
C ARG A 366 10.72 -8.79 38.96
N ASP A 367 11.33 -8.68 40.13
CA ASP A 367 11.64 -7.40 40.81
C ASP A 367 12.95 -7.54 41.61
N GLU A 368 13.09 -8.58 42.44
CA GLU A 368 14.33 -8.94 43.13
C GLU A 368 14.51 -10.46 43.31
N ALA A 369 15.75 -10.90 43.52
CA ALA A 369 16.13 -12.27 43.87
C ALA A 369 17.29 -12.27 44.88
N TRP A 370 17.34 -13.27 45.75
CA TRP A 370 18.53 -13.55 46.58
C TRP A 370 19.63 -14.19 45.74
N LEU A 371 20.88 -13.91 46.09
CA LEU A 371 22.06 -14.52 45.48
C LEU A 371 22.72 -15.45 46.50
N ASP A 372 23.03 -16.66 46.06
CA ASP A 372 23.85 -17.63 46.77
C ASP A 372 25.21 -17.82 46.07
N SER A 373 26.14 -18.52 46.73
CA SER A 373 27.50 -18.71 46.22
C SER A 373 27.50 -19.56 44.94
N SER A 374 28.24 -19.10 43.92
CA SER A 374 28.30 -19.67 42.57
C SER A 374 27.05 -19.44 41.69
N ASP A 375 26.18 -18.49 42.05
CA ASP A 375 25.14 -18.01 41.13
C ASP A 375 25.72 -17.30 39.90
N HIS A 376 25.15 -17.60 38.73
CA HIS A 376 25.42 -16.94 37.45
C HIS A 376 24.39 -15.84 37.21
N ILE A 377 24.86 -14.64 36.85
CA ILE A 377 24.01 -13.43 36.73
C ILE A 377 24.24 -12.77 35.36
N ASP A 378 23.22 -12.75 34.50
CA ASP A 378 23.32 -12.13 33.17
C ASP A 378 22.67 -10.74 33.13
N ILE A 379 23.40 -9.77 32.55
CA ILE A 379 22.97 -8.37 32.36
C ILE A 379 23.33 -7.95 30.93
N GLY A 380 22.42 -8.19 29.99
CA GLY A 380 22.69 -8.00 28.56
C GLY A 380 23.70 -9.06 28.06
N PRO A 381 24.85 -8.68 27.46
CA PRO A 381 25.83 -9.65 27.01
C PRO A 381 26.74 -10.18 28.13
N TYR A 382 26.75 -9.50 29.28
CA TYR A 382 27.70 -9.73 30.37
C TYR A 382 27.17 -10.76 31.37
N THR A 383 27.94 -11.84 31.57
CA THR A 383 27.72 -12.84 32.63
C THR A 383 28.67 -12.58 33.80
N PHE A 384 28.12 -12.49 35.00
CA PHE A 384 28.87 -12.39 36.26
C PHE A 384 28.73 -13.67 37.06
N VAL A 385 29.72 -13.96 37.92
CA VAL A 385 29.69 -15.08 38.87
C VAL A 385 30.03 -14.55 40.26
N LEU A 386 29.30 -15.03 41.27
CA LEU A 386 29.53 -14.69 42.68
C LEU A 386 30.38 -15.77 43.38
N GLU A 387 31.70 -15.56 43.43
CA GLU A 387 32.66 -16.47 44.09
C GLU A 387 33.21 -15.83 45.37
N GLN A 388 32.96 -16.44 46.54
CA GLN A 388 33.55 -16.04 47.84
C GLN A 388 33.47 -14.53 48.15
N GLU A 389 32.28 -13.94 48.01
CA GLU A 389 31.98 -12.49 48.14
C GLU A 389 32.63 -11.57 47.08
N GLN A 390 33.36 -12.11 46.09
CA GLN A 390 33.81 -11.36 44.90
C GLN A 390 32.81 -11.50 43.75
N PHE A 391 32.47 -10.38 43.13
CA PHE A 391 31.62 -10.30 41.95
C PHE A 391 32.50 -10.17 40.70
N GLY A 392 32.80 -11.30 40.07
CA GLY A 392 33.65 -11.37 38.89
C GLY A 392 32.86 -11.28 37.59
N LEU A 393 33.31 -10.45 36.65
CA LEU A 393 32.89 -10.55 35.25
C LEU A 393 33.56 -11.80 34.64
N ARG A 394 32.77 -12.76 34.15
CA ARG A 394 33.31 -13.85 33.34
C ARG A 394 33.67 -13.29 31.96
N ALA A 395 34.80 -13.75 31.40
CA ALA A 395 35.22 -13.32 30.06
C ALA A 395 34.10 -13.57 29.03
N GLU A 396 33.98 -12.70 28.02
CA GLU A 396 32.96 -12.83 26.97
C GLU A 396 33.21 -14.06 26.09
N GLU A 397 32.75 -15.22 26.56
CA GLU A 397 32.51 -16.39 25.73
C GLU A 397 31.45 -16.01 24.68
N GLY A 398 31.91 -15.74 23.46
CA GLY A 398 31.04 -15.42 22.33
C GLY A 398 30.01 -16.52 22.08
N ILE A 399 28.97 -16.23 21.30
CA ILE A 399 27.81 -17.12 21.25
C ILE A 399 28.04 -18.31 20.31
N ARG A 400 28.00 -19.52 20.88
CA ARG A 400 27.91 -20.80 20.18
C ARG A 400 26.44 -21.11 19.83
N VAL A 401 26.21 -21.68 18.64
CA VAL A 401 24.88 -22.13 18.20
C VAL A 401 24.92 -23.60 17.75
N GLU A 402 24.09 -24.45 18.35
CA GLU A 402 24.06 -25.89 18.09
C GLU A 402 22.67 -26.31 17.57
N ALA A 403 22.62 -26.71 16.30
CA ALA A 403 21.44 -27.28 15.66
C ALA A 403 21.41 -28.79 15.90
N ILE A 404 20.27 -29.33 16.31
CA ILE A 404 20.09 -30.76 16.63
C ILE A 404 18.85 -31.30 15.94
N GLY A 405 19.04 -32.19 14.95
CA GLY A 405 17.97 -32.96 14.31
C GLY A 405 16.95 -32.13 13.53
N LEU A 406 17.33 -30.97 13.00
CA LEU A 406 16.40 -30.01 12.40
C LEU A 406 15.68 -30.58 11.17
N ARG A 407 14.34 -30.50 11.19
CA ARG A 407 13.46 -30.89 10.07
C ARG A 407 12.36 -29.85 9.87
N GLN A 408 12.00 -29.56 8.62
CA GLN A 408 11.01 -28.53 8.29
C GLN A 408 9.95 -29.03 7.31
N GLN A 409 8.83 -29.50 7.85
CA GLN A 409 7.76 -30.10 7.07
C GLN A 409 6.67 -29.06 6.74
N VAL A 410 6.49 -28.79 5.45
CA VAL A 410 5.48 -27.85 4.93
C VAL A 410 4.17 -28.56 4.58
N SER A 411 4.24 -29.85 4.20
CA SER A 411 3.08 -30.71 3.99
C SER A 411 3.45 -32.16 4.31
N ARG A 412 2.45 -33.06 4.37
CA ARG A 412 2.69 -34.50 4.55
C ARG A 412 3.67 -35.11 3.53
N SER A 413 3.81 -34.51 2.35
CA SER A 413 4.71 -34.96 1.27
C SER A 413 5.95 -34.08 1.07
N LEU A 414 6.05 -32.91 1.71
CA LEU A 414 7.14 -31.97 1.51
C LEU A 414 7.87 -31.64 2.82
N ASN A 415 9.05 -32.22 2.99
CA ASN A 415 10.04 -31.82 4.00
C ASN A 415 11.19 -31.06 3.33
N LEU A 416 11.60 -29.93 3.91
CA LEU A 416 12.60 -29.00 3.37
C LEU A 416 13.97 -29.09 4.06
N LEU A 417 14.08 -29.71 5.23
CA LEU A 417 15.32 -29.94 5.98
C LEU A 417 15.33 -31.37 6.52
N GLN A 418 16.44 -32.08 6.38
CA GLN A 418 16.50 -33.52 6.57
C GLN A 418 17.49 -33.88 7.66
N ASP A 419 17.05 -33.77 8.91
CA ASP A 419 17.77 -34.31 10.07
C ASP A 419 19.15 -33.64 10.27
N ILE A 420 19.19 -32.31 10.13
CA ILE A 420 20.43 -31.54 10.14
C ILE A 420 20.85 -31.28 11.59
N SER A 421 22.06 -31.75 11.92
CA SER A 421 22.76 -31.45 13.18
C SER A 421 24.13 -30.84 12.88
N LEU A 422 24.47 -29.73 13.53
CA LEU A 422 25.78 -29.07 13.44
C LEU A 422 26.00 -28.12 14.64
N SER A 423 27.24 -27.91 15.03
CA SER A 423 27.64 -26.97 16.09
C SER A 423 28.52 -25.88 15.49
N ILE A 424 28.10 -24.62 15.60
CA ILE A 424 28.86 -23.43 15.18
C ILE A 424 29.48 -22.79 16.42
N PRO A 425 30.82 -22.84 16.57
CA PRO A 425 31.54 -22.18 17.66
C PRO A 425 31.40 -20.64 17.68
N PRO A 426 31.80 -20.02 18.81
CA PRO A 426 31.86 -18.57 18.96
C PRO A 426 32.74 -17.88 17.90
N MET A 427 32.33 -16.69 17.47
CA MET A 427 33.13 -15.75 16.66
C MET A 427 33.50 -16.24 15.24
N GLU A 428 32.99 -17.38 14.80
CA GLU A 428 33.20 -17.88 13.44
C GLU A 428 32.29 -17.22 12.40
N PHE A 429 32.84 -16.99 11.21
CA PHE A 429 32.13 -16.63 9.99
C PHE A 429 31.86 -17.89 9.16
N VAL A 430 30.59 -18.26 9.00
CA VAL A 430 30.14 -19.52 8.39
C VAL A 430 29.28 -19.27 7.15
N ALA A 431 29.70 -19.78 5.99
CA ALA A 431 28.90 -19.75 4.76
C ALA A 431 27.97 -20.96 4.64
N VAL A 432 26.70 -20.74 4.32
CA VAL A 432 25.72 -21.75 3.95
C VAL A 432 25.52 -21.69 2.43
N VAL A 433 25.87 -22.76 1.73
CA VAL A 433 26.01 -22.83 0.27
C VAL A 433 25.34 -24.08 -0.31
N GLY A 434 25.19 -24.13 -1.64
CA GLY A 434 24.51 -25.22 -2.35
C GLY A 434 23.35 -24.75 -3.25
N MET A 435 22.81 -25.70 -4.00
CA MET A 435 21.85 -25.47 -5.11
C MET A 435 20.60 -24.67 -4.72
N SER A 436 19.92 -24.09 -5.71
CA SER A 436 18.55 -23.62 -5.49
C SER A 436 17.65 -24.79 -5.08
N GLY A 437 16.77 -24.58 -4.09
CA GLY A 437 15.96 -25.66 -3.50
C GLY A 437 16.73 -26.66 -2.62
N SER A 438 17.97 -26.36 -2.18
CA SER A 438 18.67 -27.16 -1.16
C SER A 438 18.26 -26.88 0.28
N GLY A 439 17.51 -25.80 0.53
CA GLY A 439 17.01 -25.43 1.86
C GLY A 439 17.82 -24.38 2.61
N LYS A 440 18.84 -23.73 2.02
CA LYS A 440 19.73 -22.74 2.68
C LYS A 440 19.01 -21.72 3.58
N THR A 441 18.12 -20.92 2.99
CA THR A 441 17.29 -19.94 3.71
C THR A 441 16.34 -20.60 4.71
N THR A 442 15.92 -21.84 4.48
CA THR A 442 15.08 -22.59 5.44
C THR A 442 15.90 -22.99 6.68
N LEU A 443 17.16 -23.41 6.50
CA LEU A 443 18.09 -23.69 7.59
C LEU A 443 18.46 -22.41 8.35
N LEU A 444 18.75 -21.31 7.65
CA LEU A 444 19.05 -20.03 8.29
C LEU A 444 17.87 -19.52 9.13
N ASN A 445 16.64 -19.61 8.62
CA ASN A 445 15.41 -19.26 9.35
C ASN A 445 15.19 -20.16 10.58
N ALA A 446 15.52 -21.45 10.48
CA ALA A 446 15.42 -22.39 11.59
C ALA A 446 16.48 -22.12 12.67
N ILE A 447 17.75 -21.94 12.31
CA ILE A 447 18.85 -21.70 13.28
C ILE A 447 18.71 -20.32 13.94
N SER A 448 18.24 -19.30 13.22
CA SER A 448 18.01 -17.95 13.78
C SER A 448 16.74 -17.83 14.63
N GLY A 449 15.88 -18.85 14.66
CA GLY A 449 14.55 -18.78 15.30
C GLY A 449 13.54 -17.90 14.56
N TYR A 450 13.90 -17.24 13.46
CA TYR A 450 12.99 -16.38 12.67
C TYR A 450 11.80 -17.16 12.09
N ARG A 451 12.00 -18.45 11.76
CA ARG A 451 10.93 -19.45 11.64
C ARG A 451 11.41 -20.77 12.24
N PRO A 452 10.95 -21.15 13.45
CA PRO A 452 11.36 -22.39 14.11
C PRO A 452 11.14 -23.63 13.24
N ALA A 453 12.01 -24.62 13.42
CA ALA A 453 11.88 -25.93 12.77
C ALA A 453 10.59 -26.65 13.21
N THR A 454 10.13 -27.58 12.38
CA THR A 454 8.95 -28.42 12.71
C THR A 454 9.31 -29.54 13.69
N GLN A 455 10.56 -30.01 13.64
CA GLN A 455 11.18 -30.95 14.58
C GLN A 455 12.66 -30.61 14.75
N GLY A 456 13.25 -31.06 15.86
CA GLY A 456 14.61 -30.70 16.27
C GLY A 456 14.64 -29.46 17.16
N GLN A 457 15.81 -29.16 17.71
CA GLN A 457 16.03 -28.05 18.65
C GLN A 457 17.27 -27.24 18.25
N VAL A 458 17.34 -25.99 18.69
CA VAL A 458 18.50 -25.11 18.48
C VAL A 458 18.94 -24.60 19.85
N LEU A 459 20.14 -24.97 20.28
CA LEU A 459 20.73 -24.49 21.52
C LEU A 459 21.62 -23.29 21.25
N VAL A 460 21.54 -22.29 22.13
CA VAL A 460 22.39 -21.09 22.14
C VAL A 460 23.09 -21.07 23.49
N ASN A 461 24.41 -21.27 23.49
CA ASN A 461 25.20 -21.57 24.70
C ASN A 461 24.55 -22.65 25.61
N GLY A 462 23.96 -23.70 25.01
CA GLY A 462 23.29 -24.81 25.72
C GLY A 462 21.79 -24.60 26.03
N ILE A 463 21.27 -23.38 25.92
CA ILE A 463 19.87 -23.05 26.22
C ILE A 463 19.01 -23.10 24.96
N ASP A 464 17.82 -23.70 24.99
CA ASP A 464 16.96 -23.78 23.80
C ASP A 464 16.44 -22.41 23.34
N LEU A 465 16.69 -22.07 22.08
CA LEU A 465 16.36 -20.81 21.44
C LEU A 465 14.87 -20.66 21.12
N TYR A 466 14.15 -21.74 20.81
CA TYR A 466 12.74 -21.66 20.42
C TYR A 466 11.85 -21.39 21.63
N HIS A 467 12.17 -21.99 22.77
CA HIS A 467 11.48 -21.77 24.04
C HIS A 467 11.91 -20.48 24.74
N ASN A 468 13.18 -20.06 24.59
CA ASN A 468 13.74 -18.88 25.26
C ASN A 468 14.04 -17.70 24.33
N TYR A 469 13.38 -17.63 23.15
CA TYR A 469 13.70 -16.66 22.09
C TYR A 469 13.77 -15.20 22.57
N ASP A 470 12.89 -14.80 23.49
CA ASP A 470 12.87 -13.43 24.03
C ASP A 470 14.14 -13.04 24.82
N ARG A 471 14.98 -13.99 25.27
CA ARG A 471 16.32 -13.73 25.85
C ARG A 471 17.32 -13.36 24.76
N PHE A 472 17.40 -14.18 23.70
CA PHE A 472 18.41 -14.05 22.64
C PHE A 472 18.06 -13.05 21.54
N ARG A 473 16.78 -12.66 21.43
CA ARG A 473 16.25 -11.65 20.49
C ARG A 473 17.08 -10.37 20.37
N ALA A 474 17.70 -9.91 21.46
CA ALA A 474 18.51 -8.69 21.46
C ALA A 474 19.95 -8.90 20.95
N ASP A 475 20.46 -10.14 21.06
CA ASP A 475 21.76 -10.59 20.55
C ASP A 475 21.70 -11.06 19.09
N ILE A 476 20.51 -11.38 18.57
CA ILE A 476 20.28 -11.85 17.21
C ILE A 476 20.00 -10.67 16.28
N GLY A 477 20.86 -10.46 15.28
CA GLY A 477 20.57 -9.66 14.10
C GLY A 477 20.22 -10.56 12.91
N TYR A 478 19.13 -10.25 12.19
CA TYR A 478 18.70 -11.03 11.02
C TYR A 478 18.48 -10.11 9.80
N VAL A 479 19.29 -10.31 8.76
CA VAL A 479 19.28 -9.53 7.50
C VAL A 479 18.67 -10.39 6.39
N PRO A 480 17.43 -10.12 5.93
CA PRO A 480 16.79 -10.89 4.87
C PRO A 480 17.38 -10.66 3.46
N GLN A 481 17.03 -11.54 2.51
CA GLN A 481 17.35 -11.41 1.09
C GLN A 481 16.91 -10.07 0.50
N ARG A 482 15.68 -9.62 0.81
CA ARG A 482 15.16 -8.30 0.41
C ARG A 482 15.62 -7.21 1.36
N ASP A 483 16.00 -6.05 0.83
CA ASP A 483 16.35 -4.89 1.64
C ASP A 483 15.12 -4.15 2.16
N ILE A 484 14.78 -4.43 3.42
CA ILE A 484 13.62 -3.89 4.11
C ILE A 484 13.99 -2.54 4.73
N VAL A 485 14.02 -1.48 3.91
CA VAL A 485 14.36 -0.11 4.32
C VAL A 485 13.45 0.91 3.65
N HIS A 486 13.23 2.07 4.28
CA HIS A 486 12.44 3.16 3.69
C HIS A 486 13.29 3.95 2.67
N PRO A 487 13.01 3.87 1.35
CA PRO A 487 13.86 4.50 0.34
C PRO A 487 13.81 6.04 0.34
N GLU A 488 12.76 6.65 0.90
CA GLU A 488 12.55 8.10 0.90
C GLU A 488 13.42 8.85 1.92
N LEU A 489 13.85 8.17 2.99
CA LEU A 489 14.68 8.72 4.06
C LEU A 489 16.16 8.78 3.66
N SER A 490 16.95 9.63 4.33
CA SER A 490 18.42 9.50 4.26
C SER A 490 18.94 8.32 5.07
N VAL A 491 20.19 7.90 4.83
CA VAL A 491 20.87 6.85 5.62
C VAL A 491 20.80 7.14 7.13
N GLN A 492 21.13 8.37 7.53
CA GLN A 492 21.09 8.79 8.94
C GLN A 492 19.66 8.79 9.49
N GLU A 493 18.66 9.26 8.72
CA GLU A 493 17.26 9.24 9.15
C GLU A 493 16.72 7.81 9.30
N ALA A 494 17.07 6.90 8.37
CA ALA A 494 16.65 5.50 8.42
C ALA A 494 17.25 4.77 9.63
N LEU A 495 18.55 4.95 9.89
CA LEU A 495 19.23 4.36 11.05
C LEU A 495 18.76 4.97 12.37
N ASP A 496 18.52 6.29 12.44
CA ASP A 496 18.03 6.93 13.66
C ASP A 496 16.60 6.50 14.01
N TYR A 497 15.69 6.43 13.04
CA TYR A 497 14.33 5.92 13.29
C TYR A 497 14.33 4.43 13.69
N ALA A 498 15.21 3.61 13.12
CA ALA A 498 15.40 2.23 13.57
C ALA A 498 15.95 2.18 15.00
N ALA A 499 16.92 3.05 15.34
CA ALA A 499 17.50 3.15 16.68
C ALA A 499 16.45 3.56 17.72
N GLN A 500 15.59 4.54 17.42
CA GLN A 500 14.50 4.98 18.30
C GLN A 500 13.49 3.86 18.64
N LEU A 501 13.35 2.85 17.77
CA LEU A 501 12.44 1.70 17.95
C LEU A 501 13.12 0.44 18.53
N ARG A 502 14.42 0.26 18.31
CA ARG A 502 15.18 -0.94 18.77
C ARG A 502 15.94 -0.73 20.08
N MET A 503 16.43 0.48 20.36
CA MET A 503 17.21 0.75 21.57
C MET A 503 16.30 0.92 22.81
N PRO A 504 16.83 0.72 24.03
CA PRO A 504 16.11 0.97 25.27
C PRO A 504 15.45 2.36 25.35
N PRO A 505 14.31 2.50 26.04
CA PRO A 505 13.60 3.78 26.14
C PRO A 505 14.41 4.85 26.88
N ASP A 506 15.34 4.45 27.74
CA ASP A 506 16.24 5.30 28.52
C ASP A 506 17.51 5.74 27.78
N THR A 507 17.73 5.31 26.52
CA THR A 507 18.81 5.80 25.67
C THR A 507 18.61 7.27 25.29
N THR A 508 19.63 8.12 25.53
CA THR A 508 19.55 9.56 25.23
C THR A 508 19.74 9.85 23.72
N PRO A 509 19.39 11.06 23.24
CA PRO A 509 19.66 11.45 21.85
C PRO A 509 21.15 11.38 21.49
N GLU A 510 22.04 11.76 22.40
CA GLU A 510 23.48 11.84 22.19
C GLU A 510 24.09 10.44 22.09
N GLU A 511 23.71 9.54 23.01
CA GLU A 511 24.08 8.12 22.97
C GLU A 511 23.61 7.46 21.66
N ARG A 512 22.38 7.76 21.24
CA ARG A 512 21.77 7.22 20.01
C ARG A 512 22.48 7.74 18.76
N HIS A 513 22.72 9.06 18.67
CA HIS A 513 23.45 9.66 17.55
C HIS A 513 24.89 9.13 17.47
N LYS A 514 25.59 8.95 18.61
CA LYS A 514 26.90 8.30 18.64
C LYS A 514 26.83 6.88 18.07
N ARG A 515 25.90 6.04 18.53
CA ARG A 515 25.80 4.65 18.03
C ARG A 515 25.38 4.58 16.55
N VAL A 516 24.57 5.52 16.06
CA VAL A 516 24.25 5.65 14.62
C VAL A 516 25.49 6.07 13.81
N ALA A 517 26.34 6.96 14.33
CA ALA A 517 27.59 7.34 13.69
C ALA A 517 28.59 6.16 13.64
N GLU A 518 28.78 5.45 14.75
CA GLU A 518 29.58 4.21 14.81
C GLU A 518 29.15 3.20 13.73
N VAL A 519 27.84 2.94 13.59
CA VAL A 519 27.31 2.00 12.57
C VAL A 519 27.53 2.51 11.15
N MET A 520 27.46 3.83 10.89
CA MET A 520 27.81 4.37 9.58
C MET A 520 29.31 4.26 9.27
N GLU A 521 30.18 4.33 10.28
CA GLU A 521 31.62 4.14 10.15
C GLU A 521 31.99 2.65 9.91
N ASP A 522 31.46 1.74 10.73
CA ASP A 522 31.59 0.27 10.59
C ASP A 522 31.34 -0.19 9.14
N LEU A 523 30.33 0.41 8.49
CA LEU A 523 29.84 0.07 7.15
C LEU A 523 30.49 0.86 6.00
N GLY A 524 31.27 1.91 6.28
CA GLY A 524 31.79 2.83 5.27
C GLY A 524 30.69 3.64 4.57
N LEU A 525 29.68 4.10 5.33
CA LEU A 525 28.55 4.90 4.87
C LEU A 525 28.57 6.37 5.35
N SER A 526 29.54 6.77 6.16
CA SER A 526 29.62 8.12 6.77
C SER A 526 29.54 9.27 5.76
N GLU A 527 30.19 9.15 4.60
CA GLU A 527 30.11 10.14 3.50
C GLU A 527 28.72 10.21 2.83
N ARG A 528 27.87 9.21 3.06
CA ARG A 528 26.55 9.05 2.43
C ARG A 528 25.40 9.25 3.41
N LYS A 529 25.67 9.69 4.65
CA LYS A 529 24.69 9.88 5.75
C LYS A 529 23.43 10.67 5.33
N ASP A 530 23.58 11.69 4.49
CA ASP A 530 22.51 12.59 4.03
C ASP A 530 21.83 12.15 2.72
N VAL A 531 22.39 11.14 2.03
CA VAL A 531 21.86 10.63 0.76
C VAL A 531 20.61 9.80 1.02
N GLN A 532 19.57 10.01 0.20
CA GLN A 532 18.34 9.20 0.24
C GLN A 532 18.65 7.73 -0.09
N VAL A 533 18.13 6.79 0.70
CA VAL A 533 18.42 5.35 0.56
C VAL A 533 18.06 4.83 -0.83
N GLY A 534 16.95 5.30 -1.42
CA GLY A 534 16.54 4.98 -2.79
C GLY A 534 17.41 5.58 -3.92
N ARG A 535 18.53 6.24 -3.60
CA ARG A 535 19.53 6.76 -4.55
C ARG A 535 20.92 6.14 -4.39
N LEU A 536 21.05 5.16 -3.49
CA LEU A 536 22.30 4.44 -3.24
C LEU A 536 22.48 3.29 -4.25
N SER A 537 23.71 2.76 -4.39
CA SER A 537 23.92 1.51 -5.13
C SER A 537 23.36 0.31 -4.36
N GLY A 538 23.09 -0.82 -5.04
CA GLY A 538 22.54 -2.03 -4.40
C GLY A 538 23.34 -2.50 -3.18
N GLY A 539 24.68 -2.55 -3.30
CA GLY A 539 25.56 -2.90 -2.17
C GLY A 539 25.54 -1.88 -1.03
N GLN A 540 25.34 -0.59 -1.31
CA GLN A 540 25.15 0.43 -0.27
C GLN A 540 23.78 0.28 0.42
N ILE A 541 22.70 -0.04 -0.32
CA ILE A 541 21.38 -0.33 0.26
C ILE A 541 21.47 -1.57 1.18
N LYS A 542 22.14 -2.64 0.73
CA LYS A 542 22.37 -3.84 1.55
C LYS A 542 23.17 -3.51 2.82
N ARG A 543 24.18 -2.62 2.75
CA ARG A 543 24.89 -2.12 3.95
C ARG A 543 23.95 -1.36 4.90
N VAL A 544 23.04 -0.50 4.41
CA VAL A 544 22.03 0.15 5.29
C VAL A 544 21.12 -0.89 5.94
N SER A 545 20.71 -1.93 5.21
CA SER A 545 19.91 -3.06 5.70
C SER A 545 20.61 -3.81 6.84
N ILE A 546 21.91 -4.10 6.68
CA ILE A 546 22.81 -4.63 7.72
C ILE A 546 22.90 -3.68 8.92
N GLY A 547 23.05 -2.37 8.68
CA GLY A 547 23.15 -1.36 9.72
C GLY A 547 21.94 -1.29 10.65
N VAL A 548 20.73 -1.47 10.13
CA VAL A 548 19.49 -1.52 10.93
C VAL A 548 19.51 -2.65 11.98
N GLU A 549 20.23 -3.74 11.71
CA GLU A 549 20.43 -4.84 12.66
C GLU A 549 21.63 -4.58 13.59
N LEU A 550 22.73 -4.00 13.09
CA LEU A 550 23.94 -3.70 13.89
C LEU A 550 23.75 -2.65 15.00
N LEU A 551 22.66 -1.86 14.97
CA LEU A 551 22.36 -0.83 15.96
C LEU A 551 22.32 -1.37 17.40
N THR A 552 21.82 -2.58 17.63
CA THR A 552 21.74 -3.20 18.97
C THR A 552 23.02 -3.92 19.41
N ARG A 553 24.09 -3.88 18.60
CA ARG A 553 25.32 -4.67 18.74
C ARG A 553 25.03 -6.18 18.93
N PRO A 554 24.37 -6.83 17.95
CA PRO A 554 24.11 -8.27 18.01
C PRO A 554 25.42 -9.08 18.01
N ARG A 555 25.44 -10.16 18.79
CA ARG A 555 26.53 -11.14 18.91
C ARG A 555 26.36 -12.33 17.96
N LEU A 556 25.11 -12.66 17.62
CA LEU A 556 24.74 -13.58 16.53
C LEU A 556 24.24 -12.79 15.33
N PHE A 557 24.78 -13.07 14.15
CA PHE A 557 24.41 -12.32 12.93
C PHE A 557 24.08 -13.26 11.77
N PHE A 558 22.83 -13.25 11.33
CA PHE A 558 22.33 -14.11 10.26
C PHE A 558 22.04 -13.26 9.02
N LEU A 559 22.60 -13.61 7.87
CA LEU A 559 22.34 -12.93 6.60
C LEU A 559 21.87 -13.90 5.53
N ASP A 560 20.70 -13.61 4.96
CA ASP A 560 20.13 -14.30 3.83
C ASP A 560 20.51 -13.52 2.56
N GLU A 561 21.41 -14.08 1.75
CA GLU A 561 21.86 -13.52 0.46
C GLU A 561 22.18 -12.00 0.46
N PRO A 562 23.14 -11.52 1.27
CA PRO A 562 23.62 -10.13 1.22
C PRO A 562 24.56 -9.84 0.03
N THR A 563 25.03 -10.89 -0.64
CA THR A 563 25.91 -10.85 -1.82
C THR A 563 25.16 -10.90 -3.15
N SER A 564 23.87 -11.24 -3.13
CA SER A 564 23.08 -11.48 -4.35
C SER A 564 22.76 -10.18 -5.09
N GLY A 565 22.94 -10.18 -6.42
CA GLY A 565 22.74 -9.00 -7.27
C GLY A 565 23.84 -7.93 -7.19
N LEU A 566 24.98 -8.22 -6.55
CA LEU A 566 26.15 -7.35 -6.54
C LEU A 566 27.11 -7.69 -7.69
N ASP A 567 27.92 -6.72 -8.11
CA ASP A 567 29.10 -7.00 -8.93
C ASP A 567 30.21 -7.69 -8.10
N PRO A 568 31.11 -8.48 -8.70
CA PRO A 568 32.13 -9.24 -7.95
C PRO A 568 33.07 -8.38 -7.09
N GLY A 569 33.26 -7.10 -7.40
CA GLY A 569 34.08 -6.18 -6.60
C GLY A 569 33.35 -5.73 -5.34
N THR A 570 32.12 -5.24 -5.48
CA THR A 570 31.26 -4.87 -4.35
C THR A 570 30.93 -6.08 -3.48
N GLU A 571 30.80 -7.27 -4.07
CA GLU A 571 30.62 -8.54 -3.38
C GLU A 571 31.83 -8.89 -2.49
N TYR A 572 33.05 -8.83 -3.02
CA TYR A 572 34.28 -9.07 -2.26
C TYR A 572 34.45 -8.08 -1.10
N GLU A 573 34.12 -6.80 -1.31
CA GLU A 573 34.14 -5.78 -0.25
C GLU A 573 32.99 -5.95 0.78
N MET A 574 31.88 -6.59 0.41
CA MET A 574 30.86 -7.03 1.38
C MET A 574 31.38 -8.20 2.22
N MET A 575 32.05 -9.18 1.61
CA MET A 575 32.61 -10.33 2.31
C MET A 575 33.74 -9.94 3.29
N LYS A 576 34.61 -9.00 2.89
CA LYS A 576 35.59 -8.34 3.79
C LYS A 576 34.92 -7.58 4.94
N LEU A 577 33.82 -6.90 4.69
CA LEU A 577 33.05 -6.22 5.73
C LEU A 577 32.50 -7.23 6.75
N LEU A 578 31.92 -8.35 6.29
CA LEU A 578 31.44 -9.42 7.17
C LEU A 578 32.58 -10.09 7.94
N ARG A 579 33.73 -10.38 7.31
CA ARG A 579 34.94 -10.88 8.00
C ARG A 579 35.35 -9.97 9.16
N ARG A 580 35.53 -8.67 8.91
CA ARG A 580 35.86 -7.68 9.95
C ARG A 580 34.79 -7.58 11.06
N LEU A 581 33.52 -7.79 10.72
CA LEU A 581 32.44 -7.84 11.71
C LEU A 581 32.47 -9.11 12.56
N ALA A 582 33.00 -10.23 12.05
CA ALA A 582 33.25 -11.45 12.82
C ALA A 582 34.49 -11.31 13.71
N ASP A 583 35.58 -10.76 13.17
CA ASP A 583 36.84 -10.46 13.90
C ASP A 583 36.63 -9.53 15.10
N GLN A 584 35.56 -8.72 15.08
CA GLN A 584 35.07 -7.92 16.20
C GLN A 584 34.25 -8.73 17.24
N GLY A 585 34.35 -10.05 17.27
CA GLY A 585 33.72 -10.94 18.26
C GLY A 585 32.28 -11.39 17.96
N ARG A 586 31.86 -11.42 16.69
CA ARG A 586 30.49 -11.85 16.31
C ARG A 586 30.50 -13.20 15.59
N THR A 587 29.58 -14.08 15.95
CA THR A 587 29.34 -15.31 15.19
C THR A 587 28.41 -14.99 14.03
N ILE A 588 28.85 -15.21 12.79
CA ILE A 588 28.14 -14.78 11.58
C ILE A 588 27.77 -15.99 10.71
N LEU A 589 26.48 -16.17 10.41
CA LEU A 589 25.99 -17.14 9.41
C LEU A 589 25.52 -16.41 8.15
N LEU A 590 26.00 -16.84 7.00
CA LEU A 590 25.77 -16.23 5.71
C LEU A 590 25.23 -17.25 4.70
N VAL A 591 23.98 -17.12 4.26
CA VAL A 591 23.55 -17.78 3.01
C VAL A 591 24.12 -17.00 1.84
N THR A 592 24.89 -17.68 0.97
CA THR A 592 25.44 -17.08 -0.24
C THR A 592 25.33 -18.02 -1.43
N HIS A 593 25.22 -17.44 -2.62
CA HIS A 593 25.38 -18.11 -3.91
C HIS A 593 26.76 -17.85 -4.54
N ALA A 594 27.51 -16.87 -4.03
CA ALA A 594 28.87 -16.60 -4.46
C ALA A 594 29.83 -17.65 -3.91
N THR A 595 30.63 -18.22 -4.80
CA THR A 595 31.53 -19.36 -4.53
C THR A 595 32.96 -18.93 -4.28
N LYS A 596 33.46 -17.95 -5.05
CA LYS A 596 34.87 -17.52 -5.04
C LYS A 596 35.31 -16.88 -3.73
N ASN A 597 34.41 -16.15 -3.07
CA ASN A 597 34.71 -15.45 -1.81
C ASN A 597 34.42 -16.29 -0.55
N VAL A 598 34.03 -17.56 -0.68
CA VAL A 598 33.77 -18.46 0.47
C VAL A 598 35.05 -18.74 1.29
N MET A 599 36.22 -18.62 0.68
CA MET A 599 37.53 -18.75 1.35
C MET A 599 37.80 -17.69 2.44
N LEU A 600 36.95 -16.67 2.59
CA LEU A 600 37.02 -15.67 3.68
C LEU A 600 36.30 -16.12 4.96
N CYS A 601 35.54 -17.22 4.89
CA CYS A 601 34.78 -17.80 5.99
C CYS A 601 35.63 -18.86 6.72
N ASP A 602 35.50 -18.96 8.04
CA ASP A 602 36.17 -20.01 8.82
C ASP A 602 35.60 -21.40 8.47
N LYS A 603 34.29 -21.46 8.17
CA LYS A 603 33.60 -22.72 7.82
C LYS A 603 32.53 -22.59 6.75
N VAL A 604 32.15 -23.75 6.22
CA VAL A 604 31.15 -23.93 5.15
C VAL A 604 30.16 -25.04 5.51
N VAL A 605 28.88 -24.77 5.31
CA VAL A 605 27.76 -25.74 5.34
C VAL A 605 27.28 -25.95 3.90
N PHE A 606 27.55 -27.11 3.31
CA PHE A 606 27.01 -27.48 2.00
C PHE A 606 25.69 -28.25 2.14
N LEU A 607 24.63 -27.71 1.52
CA LEU A 607 23.34 -28.40 1.41
C LEU A 607 23.11 -28.96 0.00
N ALA A 608 22.85 -30.26 -0.08
CA ALA A 608 22.34 -30.92 -1.27
C ALA A 608 20.83 -30.71 -1.44
N ARG A 609 20.32 -30.94 -2.65
CA ARG A 609 18.92 -30.69 -3.03
C ARG A 609 17.94 -31.44 -2.12
N GLY A 610 16.92 -30.75 -1.61
CA GLY A 610 15.90 -31.35 -0.74
C GLY A 610 16.20 -31.33 0.76
N GLY A 611 17.22 -30.59 1.22
CA GLY A 611 17.46 -30.34 2.65
C GLY A 611 18.50 -31.23 3.32
N TYR A 612 19.37 -31.87 2.55
CA TYR A 612 20.38 -32.81 3.06
C TYR A 612 21.73 -32.14 3.31
N LEU A 613 22.31 -32.32 4.51
CA LEU A 613 23.66 -31.83 4.82
C LEU A 613 24.71 -32.70 4.11
N ALA A 614 25.43 -32.14 3.14
CA ALA A 614 26.41 -32.85 2.33
C ALA A 614 27.87 -32.67 2.81
N PHE A 615 28.16 -31.57 3.52
CA PHE A 615 29.45 -31.32 4.19
C PHE A 615 29.33 -30.19 5.24
N TYR A 616 30.10 -30.29 6.33
CA TYR A 616 30.39 -29.20 7.27
C TYR A 616 31.86 -29.26 7.72
N GLY A 617 32.58 -28.14 7.66
CA GLY A 617 34.01 -28.04 7.97
C GLY A 617 34.63 -26.74 7.42
N SER A 618 35.95 -26.63 7.34
CA SER A 618 36.60 -25.46 6.72
C SER A 618 36.38 -25.41 5.18
N PRO A 619 36.63 -24.26 4.51
CA PRO A 619 36.60 -24.20 3.05
C PRO A 619 37.61 -25.13 2.37
N GLU A 620 38.79 -25.34 2.98
CA GLU A 620 39.85 -26.20 2.45
C GLU A 620 39.51 -27.68 2.62
N ASP A 621 38.98 -28.07 3.79
CA ASP A 621 38.47 -29.42 4.03
C ASP A 621 37.33 -29.78 3.05
N ALA A 622 36.48 -28.81 2.70
CA ALA A 622 35.41 -29.02 1.72
C ALA A 622 35.98 -29.39 0.34
N LEU A 623 36.97 -28.64 -0.14
CA LEU A 623 37.63 -28.90 -1.42
C LEU A 623 38.32 -30.27 -1.42
N ALA A 624 39.05 -30.61 -0.35
CA ALA A 624 39.68 -31.93 -0.19
C ALA A 624 38.66 -33.08 -0.13
N TYR A 625 37.57 -32.91 0.63
CA TYR A 625 36.51 -33.91 0.76
C TYR A 625 35.78 -34.16 -0.56
N PHE A 626 35.54 -33.13 -1.38
CA PHE A 626 34.86 -33.31 -2.67
C PHE A 626 35.81 -33.75 -3.80
N ASP A 627 37.10 -33.42 -3.76
CA ASP A 627 38.08 -33.84 -4.79
C ASP A 627 38.24 -35.37 -4.90
N GLN A 628 38.10 -36.12 -3.79
CA GLN A 628 38.18 -37.59 -3.83
C GLN A 628 37.12 -38.23 -4.76
N PHE A 629 35.99 -37.54 -5.00
CA PHE A 629 34.91 -37.97 -5.89
C PHE A 629 35.06 -37.44 -7.35
N ARG A 630 36.18 -36.77 -7.67
CA ARG A 630 36.57 -36.45 -9.04
C ARG A 630 37.38 -37.59 -9.67
N SER A 631 37.11 -37.85 -10.94
CA SER A 631 37.87 -38.79 -11.77
C SER A 631 39.32 -38.33 -11.96
N VAL A 632 40.19 -39.26 -12.32
CA VAL A 632 41.61 -38.96 -12.60
C VAL A 632 41.79 -37.99 -13.77
N ARG A 633 40.80 -37.90 -14.68
CA ARG A 633 40.79 -36.90 -15.76
C ARG A 633 40.48 -35.50 -15.24
N GLU A 634 39.37 -35.34 -14.52
CA GLU A 634 38.94 -34.04 -13.98
C GLU A 634 40.01 -33.41 -13.09
N ARG A 635 40.70 -34.22 -12.27
CA ARG A 635 41.80 -33.77 -11.39
C ARG A 635 43.09 -33.37 -12.11
N ARG A 636 43.25 -33.75 -13.39
CA ARG A 636 44.34 -33.30 -14.27
C ARG A 636 43.96 -32.08 -15.10
N GLU A 637 42.67 -31.80 -15.24
CA GLU A 637 42.15 -30.70 -16.05
C GLU A 637 42.21 -29.36 -15.29
N LYS A 638 41.84 -29.37 -13.99
CA LYS A 638 42.12 -28.26 -13.06
C LYS A 638 42.11 -28.68 -11.59
N LEU A 639 42.65 -27.81 -10.74
CA LEU A 639 42.46 -27.88 -9.28
C LEU A 639 40.96 -27.84 -8.91
N MET A 640 40.63 -28.24 -7.69
CA MET A 640 39.26 -28.24 -7.20
C MET A 640 38.81 -26.82 -6.88
N GLU A 641 37.70 -26.36 -7.47
CA GLU A 641 37.08 -25.07 -7.16
C GLU A 641 35.70 -25.25 -6.54
N PHE A 642 35.21 -24.24 -5.81
CA PHE A 642 33.87 -24.29 -5.19
C PHE A 642 32.74 -24.51 -6.21
N ASP A 643 32.89 -24.02 -7.44
CA ASP A 643 31.94 -24.22 -8.53
C ASP A 643 31.81 -25.71 -8.93
N ASP A 644 32.90 -26.50 -8.80
CA ASP A 644 32.90 -27.93 -9.14
C ASP A 644 32.09 -28.78 -8.16
N ILE A 645 31.96 -28.33 -6.90
CA ILE A 645 31.15 -29.02 -5.88
C ILE A 645 29.68 -29.06 -6.31
N TYR A 646 29.18 -28.01 -6.98
CA TYR A 646 27.81 -28.00 -7.51
C TYR A 646 27.63 -29.02 -8.64
N ASN A 647 28.63 -29.18 -9.52
CA ASN A 647 28.62 -30.21 -10.56
C ASN A 647 28.62 -31.62 -9.95
N LEU A 648 29.47 -31.87 -8.94
CA LEU A 648 29.52 -33.16 -8.22
C LEU A 648 28.20 -33.51 -7.49
N LEU A 649 27.55 -32.53 -6.86
CA LEU A 649 26.29 -32.70 -6.14
C LEU A 649 25.06 -32.79 -7.07
N THR A 650 25.21 -32.55 -8.36
CA THR A 650 24.13 -32.65 -9.37
C THR A 650 24.26 -33.86 -10.29
N ASP A 651 25.45 -34.44 -10.45
CA ASP A 651 25.69 -35.65 -11.25
C ASP A 651 25.02 -36.89 -10.62
N PRO A 652 23.92 -37.43 -11.22
CA PRO A 652 23.19 -38.56 -10.63
C PRO A 652 24.04 -39.84 -10.56
N ARG A 653 25.13 -39.93 -11.33
CA ARG A 653 26.04 -41.08 -11.34
C ARG A 653 26.93 -41.14 -10.10
N ARG A 654 27.08 -40.02 -9.38
CA ARG A 654 27.92 -39.92 -8.17
C ARG A 654 27.15 -40.10 -6.88
N GLY A 655 25.82 -40.19 -6.92
CA GLY A 655 24.96 -40.51 -5.78
C GLY A 655 23.80 -39.52 -5.59
N THR A 656 22.79 -39.95 -4.86
CA THR A 656 21.64 -39.13 -4.47
C THR A 656 22.01 -38.14 -3.35
N PRO A 657 21.19 -37.09 -3.10
CA PRO A 657 21.37 -36.20 -1.94
C PRO A 657 21.42 -36.95 -0.59
N GLN A 658 20.70 -38.07 -0.49
CA GLN A 658 20.71 -38.98 0.66
C GLN A 658 22.08 -39.66 0.83
N ASP A 659 22.67 -40.16 -0.26
CA ASP A 659 23.99 -40.81 -0.24
C ASP A 659 25.08 -39.83 0.19
N TRP A 660 25.01 -38.58 -0.28
CA TRP A 660 25.94 -37.53 0.14
C TRP A 660 25.89 -37.25 1.65
N ALA A 661 24.68 -37.20 2.22
CA ALA A 661 24.51 -37.04 3.67
C ALA A 661 24.98 -38.26 4.46
N ALA A 662 24.75 -39.47 3.94
CA ALA A 662 25.22 -40.71 4.55
C ALA A 662 26.76 -40.79 4.57
N ARG A 663 27.43 -40.44 3.46
CA ARG A 663 28.91 -40.35 3.37
C ARG A 663 29.48 -39.36 4.38
N PHE A 664 28.95 -38.14 4.43
CA PHE A 664 29.45 -37.14 5.36
C PHE A 664 29.22 -37.56 6.83
N ARG A 665 28.07 -38.16 7.15
CA ARG A 665 27.76 -38.71 8.47
C ARG A 665 28.71 -39.85 8.90
N GLN A 666 29.28 -40.60 7.95
CA GLN A 666 30.34 -41.58 8.23
C GLN A 666 31.70 -40.92 8.53
N VAL A 667 32.04 -39.84 7.80
CA VAL A 667 33.34 -39.14 7.94
C VAL A 667 33.40 -38.23 9.16
N ALA A 668 32.31 -37.53 9.49
CA ALA A 668 32.25 -36.63 10.66
C ALA A 668 32.28 -37.37 12.01
N GLY A 669 31.93 -38.67 12.02
CA GLY A 669 31.87 -39.51 13.21
C GLY A 669 30.72 -39.17 14.17
N ALA A 670 30.52 -40.03 15.17
CA ALA A 670 29.50 -39.80 16.20
C ALA A 670 29.84 -38.62 17.14
N SER A 671 31.13 -38.30 17.29
CA SER A 671 31.66 -37.34 18.27
C SER A 671 31.35 -35.86 17.96
N GLN A 672 30.83 -35.54 16.77
CA GLN A 672 30.49 -34.16 16.36
C GLN A 672 29.00 -33.83 16.47
N GLN A 673 28.14 -34.77 16.89
CA GLN A 673 26.71 -34.54 17.01
C GLN A 673 26.35 -34.03 18.41
N PRO A 674 25.78 -32.82 18.57
CA PRO A 674 25.39 -32.32 19.89
C PRO A 674 24.21 -33.15 20.41
N GLN A 675 24.30 -33.58 21.68
CA GLN A 675 23.25 -34.41 22.30
C GLN A 675 22.08 -33.55 22.78
N PRO A 676 20.82 -34.00 22.63
CA PRO A 676 19.65 -33.23 23.07
C PRO A 676 19.58 -33.16 24.61
N GLN A 677 19.94 -32.01 25.17
CA GLN A 677 19.76 -31.73 26.60
C GLN A 677 18.35 -31.22 26.89
N THR A 678 17.75 -31.71 27.98
CA THR A 678 16.40 -31.33 28.42
C THR A 678 16.47 -30.09 29.32
N THR A 679 16.35 -28.89 28.73
CA THR A 679 16.38 -27.62 29.48
C THR A 679 15.02 -27.29 30.11
N ALA A 680 15.03 -26.61 31.27
CA ALA A 680 13.83 -26.28 32.02
C ALA A 680 13.06 -25.08 31.43
N ARG A 681 11.73 -25.08 31.57
CA ARG A 681 10.82 -24.03 31.07
C ARG A 681 10.90 -22.76 31.93
N VAL A 682 11.36 -21.65 31.35
CA VAL A 682 11.40 -20.33 32.01
C VAL A 682 10.29 -19.41 31.46
N GLU A 683 9.37 -18.93 32.30
CA GLU A 683 8.27 -18.05 31.89
C GLU A 683 8.45 -16.60 32.36
N ALA A 684 9.05 -15.74 31.52
CA ALA A 684 9.29 -14.33 31.88
C ALA A 684 9.40 -13.34 30.70
N GLY A 685 8.34 -13.19 29.90
CA GLY A 685 8.31 -12.30 28.73
C GLY A 685 8.68 -10.81 29.00
N PRO A 686 9.30 -10.11 28.03
CA PRO A 686 9.82 -8.75 28.20
C PRO A 686 8.72 -7.68 28.29
N ARG A 687 8.93 -6.70 29.20
CA ARG A 687 8.08 -5.50 29.34
C ARG A 687 8.44 -4.52 28.22
N ARG A 688 7.48 -4.25 27.32
CA ARG A 688 7.73 -3.65 25.98
C ARG A 688 7.56 -2.12 25.96
N VAL A 689 8.43 -1.42 25.22
CA VAL A 689 8.43 0.05 24.95
C VAL A 689 7.02 0.66 24.90
N SER A 690 6.82 1.82 25.55
CA SER A 690 5.48 2.40 25.72
C SER A 690 4.77 2.65 24.38
N ALA A 691 3.46 2.36 24.35
CA ALA A 691 2.66 2.42 23.12
C ALA A 691 2.60 3.85 22.54
N LEU A 692 2.51 4.86 23.42
CA LEU A 692 2.48 6.28 23.04
C LEU A 692 3.82 6.73 22.42
N ARG A 693 4.97 6.25 22.92
CA ARG A 693 6.28 6.55 22.33
C ARG A 693 6.40 5.94 20.93
N GLN A 694 6.02 4.67 20.75
CA GLN A 694 6.00 4.05 19.42
C GLN A 694 5.10 4.84 18.46
N PHE A 695 3.91 5.27 18.88
CA PHE A 695 3.02 6.10 18.06
C PHE A 695 3.67 7.43 17.64
N GLY A 696 4.31 8.16 18.57
CA GLY A 696 4.98 9.42 18.26
C GLY A 696 6.12 9.27 17.26
N ILE A 697 6.98 8.25 17.44
CA ILE A 697 8.09 7.95 16.53
C ILE A 697 7.57 7.63 15.12
N LEU A 698 6.58 6.75 15.02
CA LEU A 698 6.01 6.31 13.74
C LEU A 698 5.28 7.45 13.01
N SER A 699 4.52 8.28 13.73
CA SER A 699 3.85 9.45 13.16
C SER A 699 4.86 10.49 12.63
N SER A 700 5.96 10.71 13.35
CA SER A 700 7.06 11.56 12.88
C SER A 700 7.75 10.97 11.64
N ARG A 701 8.00 9.65 11.64
CA ARG A 701 8.58 8.92 10.50
C ARG A 701 7.71 9.01 9.25
N ASN A 702 6.41 8.72 9.38
CA ASN A 702 5.45 8.78 8.27
C ASN A 702 5.41 10.18 7.64
N LEU A 703 5.34 11.23 8.48
CA LEU A 703 5.35 12.62 8.01
C LEU A 703 6.68 12.98 7.34
N ARG A 704 7.81 12.48 7.85
CA ARG A 704 9.15 12.74 7.29
C ARG A 704 9.39 12.03 5.95
N ILE A 705 8.96 10.77 5.83
CA ILE A 705 8.95 10.01 4.56
C ILE A 705 8.21 10.82 3.49
N LEU A 706 7.01 11.30 3.82
CA LEU A 706 6.17 12.03 2.88
C LEU A 706 6.71 13.42 2.54
N ALA A 707 7.30 14.14 3.50
CA ALA A 707 7.99 15.41 3.24
C ALA A 707 9.24 15.26 2.35
N LYS A 708 9.81 14.05 2.24
CA LYS A 708 10.93 13.73 1.34
C LYS A 708 10.45 13.38 -0.07
N ASP A 709 9.31 12.70 -0.22
CA ASP A 709 8.64 12.51 -1.51
C ASP A 709 7.80 13.74 -1.89
N ARG A 710 8.52 14.78 -2.35
CA ARG A 710 7.91 16.04 -2.81
C ARG A 710 6.92 15.86 -3.96
N ALA A 711 7.09 14.83 -4.80
CA ALA A 711 6.23 14.60 -5.96
C ALA A 711 4.87 14.05 -5.52
N THR A 712 4.87 13.00 -4.68
CA THR A 712 3.63 12.46 -4.10
C THR A 712 2.97 13.50 -3.19
N LEU A 713 3.73 14.21 -2.35
CA LEU A 713 3.16 15.25 -1.48
C LEU A 713 2.50 16.39 -2.29
N LEU A 714 3.14 16.89 -3.34
CA LEU A 714 2.56 17.93 -4.20
C LEU A 714 1.30 17.43 -4.93
N LEU A 715 1.29 16.18 -5.41
CA LEU A 715 0.10 15.58 -6.02
C LEU A 715 -1.05 15.44 -5.01
N LEU A 716 -0.77 14.96 -3.79
CA LEU A 716 -1.77 14.84 -2.71
C LEU A 716 -2.36 16.19 -2.29
N LEU A 717 -1.52 17.22 -2.21
CA LEU A 717 -1.96 18.59 -1.87
C LEU A 717 -2.74 19.24 -3.02
N LEU A 718 -2.40 19.00 -4.28
CA LEU A 718 -3.14 19.55 -5.43
C LEU A 718 -4.45 18.79 -5.74
N LEU A 719 -4.60 17.54 -5.29
CA LEU A 719 -5.77 16.71 -5.60
C LEU A 719 -7.09 17.33 -5.10
N ALA A 720 -7.13 17.80 -3.84
CA ALA A 720 -8.34 18.38 -3.26
C ALA A 720 -8.69 19.77 -3.86
N PRO A 721 -7.75 20.73 -4.02
CA PRO A 721 -8.00 21.96 -4.77
C PRO A 721 -8.40 21.72 -6.23
N GLY A 722 -7.72 20.82 -6.94
CA GLY A 722 -7.98 20.53 -8.35
C GLY A 722 -9.39 19.99 -8.60
N ILE A 723 -9.88 19.11 -7.72
CA ILE A 723 -11.27 18.62 -7.79
C ILE A 723 -12.25 19.70 -7.29
N GLY A 724 -11.90 20.47 -6.26
CA GLY A 724 -12.71 21.60 -5.79
C GLY A 724 -12.98 22.65 -6.87
N LEU A 725 -12.00 22.92 -7.75
CA LEU A 725 -12.18 23.82 -8.89
C LEU A 725 -13.20 23.31 -9.92
N MET A 726 -13.51 22.01 -9.95
CA MET A 726 -14.55 21.46 -10.81
C MET A 726 -15.96 21.90 -10.36
N ASP A 727 -16.13 22.41 -9.13
CA ASP A 727 -17.42 22.91 -8.63
C ASP A 727 -17.96 24.12 -9.41
N PHE A 728 -17.13 24.78 -10.23
CA PHE A 728 -17.58 25.82 -11.16
C PHE A 728 -18.72 25.33 -12.07
N ALA A 729 -18.74 24.03 -12.41
CA ALA A 729 -19.75 23.41 -13.27
C ALA A 729 -21.18 23.46 -12.68
N TRP A 730 -21.34 23.72 -11.38
CA TRP A 730 -22.64 23.87 -10.72
C TRP A 730 -23.19 25.31 -10.79
N GLY A 731 -22.30 26.31 -10.82
CA GLY A 731 -22.65 27.74 -10.86
C GLY A 731 -23.11 28.35 -9.53
N GLY A 732 -22.85 29.65 -9.36
CA GLY A 732 -23.13 30.39 -8.11
C GLY A 732 -24.60 30.73 -7.84
N THR A 733 -25.51 30.52 -8.80
CA THR A 733 -26.96 30.80 -8.66
C THR A 733 -27.79 29.58 -8.23
N LEU A 734 -27.15 28.45 -7.90
CA LEU A 734 -27.86 27.17 -7.72
C LEU A 734 -28.89 27.17 -6.57
N TYR A 735 -28.68 28.00 -5.55
CA TYR A 735 -29.57 28.18 -4.40
C TYR A 735 -30.60 29.32 -4.55
N ASP A 736 -30.59 30.04 -5.67
CA ASP A 736 -31.45 31.20 -5.90
C ASP A 736 -32.94 30.80 -6.03
N PRO A 737 -33.90 31.55 -5.45
CA PRO A 737 -35.31 31.19 -5.54
C PRO A 737 -35.90 31.32 -6.96
N VAL A 738 -35.29 32.11 -7.86
CA VAL A 738 -35.73 32.35 -9.25
C VAL A 738 -34.96 31.48 -10.25
N GLN A 739 -33.66 31.25 -10.05
CA GLN A 739 -32.77 30.55 -10.99
C GLN A 739 -32.28 29.17 -10.49
N GLY A 740 -32.40 28.90 -9.20
CA GLY A 740 -31.90 27.67 -8.57
C GLY A 740 -32.75 26.43 -8.85
N ASN A 741 -32.26 25.28 -8.39
CA ASN A 741 -32.94 24.00 -8.61
C ASN A 741 -32.62 23.00 -7.49
N ALA A 742 -33.61 22.69 -6.65
CA ALA A 742 -33.45 21.77 -5.51
C ALA A 742 -32.87 20.40 -5.90
N SER A 743 -33.35 19.79 -7.00
CA SER A 743 -32.89 18.49 -7.47
C SER A 743 -31.40 18.52 -7.88
N ARG A 744 -30.94 19.59 -8.53
CA ARG A 744 -29.51 19.77 -8.86
C ARG A 744 -28.65 19.93 -7.61
N ILE A 745 -29.14 20.56 -6.54
CA ILE A 745 -28.40 20.70 -5.27
C ILE A 745 -28.22 19.33 -4.60
N VAL A 746 -29.27 18.50 -4.58
CA VAL A 746 -29.18 17.12 -4.08
C VAL A 746 -28.16 16.31 -4.90
N SER A 747 -28.20 16.39 -6.24
CA SER A 747 -27.22 15.72 -7.12
C SER A 747 -25.79 16.27 -6.98
N MET A 748 -25.61 17.58 -6.83
CA MET A 748 -24.33 18.23 -6.58
C MET A 748 -23.70 17.69 -5.30
N TRP A 749 -24.44 17.73 -4.19
CA TRP A 749 -23.95 17.13 -2.95
C TRP A 749 -23.70 15.64 -3.16
N CYS A 750 -24.58 14.88 -3.85
CA CYS A 750 -24.40 13.44 -4.11
C CYS A 750 -23.01 13.11 -4.68
N VAL A 751 -22.64 13.81 -5.76
CA VAL A 751 -21.30 13.72 -6.38
C VAL A 751 -20.21 14.13 -5.40
N THR A 752 -20.43 15.18 -4.61
CA THR A 752 -19.48 15.70 -3.61
C THR A 752 -19.12 14.67 -2.55
N ALA A 753 -20.08 13.93 -1.96
CA ALA A 753 -19.77 12.92 -0.95
C ALA A 753 -18.94 11.77 -1.51
N ILE A 754 -19.24 11.34 -2.73
CA ILE A 754 -18.52 10.27 -3.41
C ILE A 754 -17.09 10.72 -3.74
N ILE A 755 -16.91 11.97 -4.21
CA ILE A 755 -15.60 12.62 -4.36
C ILE A 755 -14.85 12.69 -3.03
N THR A 756 -15.53 13.11 -1.95
CA THR A 756 -14.95 13.26 -0.61
C THR A 756 -14.39 11.92 -0.09
N LEU A 757 -15.11 10.82 -0.32
CA LEU A 757 -14.64 9.46 -0.02
C LEU A 757 -13.50 9.01 -0.95
N LEU A 758 -13.62 9.28 -2.25
CA LEU A 758 -12.63 8.90 -3.26
C LEU A 758 -11.25 9.53 -2.96
N VAL A 759 -11.22 10.83 -2.66
CA VAL A 759 -9.99 11.55 -2.28
C VAL A 759 -9.36 10.96 -1.02
N GLY A 760 -10.15 10.68 0.02
CA GLY A 760 -9.65 10.02 1.23
C GLY A 760 -9.08 8.62 0.96
N ALA A 761 -9.77 7.81 0.17
CA ALA A 761 -9.42 6.42 -0.10
C ALA A 761 -8.21 6.28 -1.03
N LEU A 762 -8.08 7.12 -2.06
CA LEU A 762 -6.89 7.16 -2.93
C LEU A 762 -5.62 7.47 -2.15
N ASN A 763 -5.71 8.34 -1.13
CA ASN A 763 -4.59 8.77 -0.29
C ASN A 763 -4.12 7.71 0.72
N SER A 764 -4.78 6.54 0.79
CA SER A 764 -4.55 5.51 1.83
C SER A 764 -4.53 4.07 1.31
N VAL A 765 -5.14 3.78 0.16
CA VAL A 765 -5.29 2.43 -0.42
C VAL A 765 -3.97 1.65 -0.56
N ARG A 766 -2.83 2.33 -0.70
CA ARG A 766 -1.51 1.70 -0.81
C ARG A 766 -0.66 1.66 0.46
N GLU A 767 -1.02 2.39 1.54
CA GLU A 767 -0.15 2.60 2.69
C GLU A 767 0.36 1.28 3.33
N ILE A 768 -0.55 0.48 3.89
CA ILE A 768 -0.21 -0.73 4.66
C ILE A 768 0.39 -1.81 3.73
N VAL A 769 -0.10 -1.90 2.49
CA VAL A 769 0.39 -2.91 1.52
C VAL A 769 1.72 -2.52 0.85
N LYS A 770 2.11 -1.24 0.83
CA LYS A 770 3.44 -0.77 0.40
C LYS A 770 4.52 -1.16 1.41
N GLU A 771 4.24 -1.05 2.70
CA GLU A 771 5.21 -1.25 3.78
C GLU A 771 5.11 -2.61 4.48
N ALA A 772 4.30 -3.55 3.97
CA ALA A 772 3.95 -4.79 4.66
C ALA A 772 5.17 -5.63 5.14
N ASP A 773 6.25 -5.66 4.36
CA ASP A 773 7.48 -6.37 4.75
C ASP A 773 8.31 -5.59 5.80
N ILE A 774 8.26 -4.24 5.79
CA ILE A 774 8.82 -3.39 6.85
C ILE A 774 8.07 -3.60 8.17
N TYR A 775 6.74 -3.58 8.11
CA TYR A 775 5.89 -3.88 9.26
C TYR A 775 6.23 -5.25 9.87
N LYS A 776 6.35 -6.32 9.06
CA LYS A 776 6.70 -7.66 9.56
C LYS A 776 8.04 -7.68 10.31
N ARG A 777 9.11 -7.09 9.74
CA ARG A 777 10.41 -7.05 10.43
C ARG A 777 10.34 -6.21 11.71
N GLU A 778 9.66 -5.07 11.71
CA GLU A 778 9.53 -4.24 12.92
C GLU A 778 8.64 -4.91 13.99
N ARG A 779 7.65 -5.71 13.57
CA ARG A 779 6.82 -6.58 14.41
C ARG A 779 7.65 -7.69 15.05
N ALA A 780 8.55 -8.32 14.29
CA ALA A 780 9.57 -9.24 14.80
C ALA A 780 10.56 -8.52 15.75
N ASN A 781 10.90 -7.26 15.48
CA ASN A 781 11.68 -6.35 16.35
C ASN A 781 11.02 -6.12 17.73
N SER A 782 9.97 -5.29 17.81
CA SER A 782 9.13 -5.09 19.03
C SER A 782 7.82 -4.29 18.83
N LEU A 783 7.46 -3.99 17.57
CA LEU A 783 6.38 -3.06 17.21
C LEU A 783 5.00 -3.52 17.71
N LYS A 784 4.24 -2.61 18.33
CA LYS A 784 2.84 -2.85 18.72
C LYS A 784 1.90 -2.44 17.58
N LEU A 785 0.91 -3.30 17.28
CA LEU A 785 -0.06 -3.11 16.20
C LEU A 785 -0.87 -1.81 16.31
N LEU A 786 -1.37 -1.46 17.51
CA LEU A 786 -2.21 -0.27 17.68
C LEU A 786 -1.44 1.05 17.43
N PRO A 787 -0.25 1.29 18.01
CA PRO A 787 0.58 2.45 17.65
C PRO A 787 0.87 2.59 16.15
N TYR A 788 1.16 1.47 15.46
CA TYR A 788 1.36 1.45 14.02
C TYR A 788 0.11 1.91 13.26
N LEU A 789 -1.04 1.27 13.48
CA LEU A 789 -2.28 1.65 12.77
C LEU A 789 -2.72 3.07 13.12
N LEU A 790 -2.61 3.50 14.38
CA LEU A 790 -2.91 4.86 14.79
C LEU A 790 -2.00 5.89 14.12
N SER A 791 -0.71 5.58 13.89
CA SER A 791 0.22 6.49 13.18
C SER A 791 -0.16 6.72 11.71
N LYS A 792 -0.95 5.81 11.12
CA LYS A 792 -1.50 5.92 9.76
C LYS A 792 -2.83 6.67 9.76
N VAL A 793 -3.72 6.39 10.71
CA VAL A 793 -4.95 7.17 10.92
C VAL A 793 -4.64 8.64 11.23
N TRP A 794 -3.58 8.91 12.00
CA TRP A 794 -3.08 10.27 12.28
C TRP A 794 -2.67 11.02 11.00
N LEU A 795 -1.91 10.38 10.10
CA LEU A 795 -1.54 10.96 8.81
C LEU A 795 -2.80 11.28 7.98
N GLY A 796 -3.77 10.36 7.96
CA GLY A 796 -5.08 10.57 7.32
C GLY A 796 -5.86 11.75 7.90
N ALA A 797 -5.83 11.95 9.22
CA ALA A 797 -6.49 13.08 9.87
C ALA A 797 -5.87 14.43 9.47
N VAL A 798 -4.53 14.51 9.37
CA VAL A 798 -3.83 15.73 8.89
C VAL A 798 -4.25 16.07 7.44
N PHE A 799 -4.31 15.08 6.55
CA PHE A 799 -4.80 15.29 5.19
C PHE A 799 -6.29 15.60 5.12
N ALA A 800 -7.12 14.98 5.96
CA ALA A 800 -8.55 15.26 6.02
C ALA A 800 -8.82 16.71 6.44
N ILE A 801 -8.04 17.28 7.38
CA ILE A 801 -8.13 18.69 7.77
C ILE A 801 -7.78 19.62 6.59
N TYR A 802 -6.64 19.38 5.94
CA TYR A 802 -6.20 20.18 4.79
C TYR A 802 -7.23 20.12 3.64
N SER A 803 -7.60 18.92 3.22
CA SER A 803 -8.50 18.73 2.08
C SER A 803 -9.93 19.20 2.38
N ALA A 804 -10.39 19.12 3.64
CA ALA A 804 -11.69 19.67 4.04
C ALA A 804 -11.69 21.20 3.96
N LEU A 805 -10.62 21.85 4.41
CA LEU A 805 -10.47 23.30 4.31
C LEU A 805 -10.39 23.75 2.84
N ALA A 806 -9.60 23.06 2.02
CA ALA A 806 -9.44 23.37 0.60
C ALA A 806 -10.76 23.24 -0.19
N LEU A 807 -11.47 22.12 -0.04
CA LEU A 807 -12.77 21.90 -0.68
C LEU A 807 -13.83 22.89 -0.19
N LEU A 808 -13.87 23.18 1.11
CA LEU A 808 -14.81 24.15 1.66
C LEU A 808 -14.56 25.56 1.14
N VAL A 809 -13.31 26.05 1.18
CA VAL A 809 -12.98 27.41 0.71
C VAL A 809 -13.30 27.58 -0.77
N ILE A 810 -12.94 26.62 -1.63
CA ILE A 810 -13.22 26.74 -3.08
C ILE A 810 -14.73 26.67 -3.35
N ARG A 811 -15.48 25.81 -2.65
CA ARG A 811 -16.94 25.75 -2.78
C ARG A 811 -17.64 27.03 -2.32
N LEU A 812 -17.15 27.65 -1.23
CA LEU A 812 -17.64 28.96 -0.77
C LEU A 812 -17.37 30.08 -1.79
N LEU A 813 -16.33 29.95 -2.62
CA LEU A 813 -15.99 30.90 -3.69
C LEU A 813 -16.72 30.65 -5.02
N LEU A 814 -17.09 29.40 -5.35
CA LEU A 814 -17.68 29.04 -6.65
C LEU A 814 -19.19 28.80 -6.64
N VAL A 815 -19.76 28.36 -5.51
CA VAL A 815 -21.16 27.89 -5.41
C VAL A 815 -21.97 28.66 -4.36
N HIS A 816 -21.29 29.37 -3.46
CA HIS A 816 -21.88 30.20 -2.38
C HIS A 816 -23.04 29.51 -1.59
N PRO A 817 -22.84 28.28 -1.07
CA PRO A 817 -23.88 27.59 -0.32
C PRO A 817 -24.30 28.40 0.94
N PRO A 818 -25.60 28.44 1.28
CA PRO A 818 -26.11 29.28 2.36
C PRO A 818 -25.59 28.81 3.73
N ALA A 819 -24.74 29.63 4.33
CA ALA A 819 -24.16 29.41 5.66
C ALA A 819 -24.38 30.66 6.56
N PRO A 820 -25.63 30.95 7.01
CA PRO A 820 -25.95 32.19 7.72
C PRO A 820 -25.38 32.27 9.15
N THR A 821 -24.73 31.22 9.66
CA THR A 821 -24.14 31.19 11.01
C THR A 821 -22.75 30.56 11.01
N PRO A 822 -21.83 30.96 11.93
CA PRO A 822 -20.55 30.28 12.14
C PRO A 822 -20.69 28.77 12.39
N GLN A 823 -21.81 28.34 12.97
CA GLN A 823 -22.13 26.93 13.21
C GLN A 823 -22.36 26.15 11.90
N ALA A 824 -22.95 26.77 10.88
CA ALA A 824 -23.11 26.15 9.56
C ALA A 824 -21.75 25.94 8.86
N PHE A 825 -20.85 26.92 8.91
CA PHE A 825 -19.48 26.78 8.40
C PHE A 825 -18.72 25.65 9.10
N LEU A 826 -18.82 25.56 10.44
CA LEU A 826 -18.21 24.47 11.20
C LEU A 826 -18.83 23.10 10.86
N ALA A 827 -20.15 23.04 10.67
CA ALA A 827 -20.85 21.82 10.27
C ALA A 827 -20.45 21.35 8.85
N TYR A 828 -20.24 22.28 7.91
CA TYR A 828 -19.68 21.96 6.60
C TYR A 828 -18.25 21.42 6.69
N PHE A 829 -17.36 22.12 7.40
CA PHE A 829 -15.98 21.68 7.62
C PHE A 829 -15.92 20.29 8.25
N LEU A 830 -16.70 20.07 9.32
CA LEU A 830 -16.74 18.78 10.02
C LEU A 830 -17.30 17.66 9.15
N THR A 831 -18.29 17.96 8.28
CA THR A 831 -18.83 16.98 7.32
C THR A 831 -17.81 16.60 6.26
N PHE A 832 -17.08 17.56 5.69
CA PHE A 832 -15.95 17.28 4.79
C PHE A 832 -14.86 16.47 5.49
N PHE A 833 -14.43 16.88 6.69
CA PHE A 833 -13.39 16.21 7.48
C PHE A 833 -13.75 14.75 7.80
N LEU A 834 -14.95 14.51 8.34
CA LEU A 834 -15.42 13.16 8.66
C LEU A 834 -15.61 12.31 7.41
N GLY A 835 -16.03 12.90 6.29
CA GLY A 835 -16.12 12.21 4.99
C GLY A 835 -14.76 11.81 4.44
N LEU A 836 -13.79 12.73 4.43
CA LEU A 836 -12.42 12.48 3.98
C LEU A 836 -11.72 11.44 4.86
N LEU A 837 -11.87 11.56 6.18
CA LEU A 837 -11.34 10.58 7.12
C LEU A 837 -12.01 9.22 6.93
N CYS A 838 -13.33 9.15 6.72
CA CYS A 838 -14.02 7.89 6.43
C CYS A 838 -13.52 7.25 5.12
N GLY A 839 -13.30 8.05 4.08
CA GLY A 839 -12.63 7.59 2.85
C GLY A 839 -11.23 7.02 3.13
N TYR A 840 -10.44 7.72 3.96
CA TYR A 840 -9.12 7.25 4.37
C TYR A 840 -9.17 5.94 5.17
N MET A 841 -10.19 5.77 6.02
CA MET A 841 -10.44 4.51 6.73
C MET A 841 -10.83 3.36 5.80
N ILE A 842 -11.59 3.63 4.73
CA ILE A 842 -11.89 2.65 3.68
C ILE A 842 -10.59 2.23 2.97
N GLY A 843 -9.76 3.18 2.55
CA GLY A 843 -8.50 2.88 1.86
C GLY A 843 -7.52 2.11 2.75
N LEU A 844 -7.37 2.47 4.03
CA LEU A 844 -6.58 1.69 5.00
C LEU A 844 -7.10 0.26 5.16
N ALA A 845 -8.42 0.07 5.29
CA ALA A 845 -9.02 -1.27 5.42
C ALA A 845 -8.77 -2.13 4.17
N ILE A 846 -8.93 -1.54 2.97
CA ILE A 846 -8.59 -2.19 1.70
C ILE A 846 -7.10 -2.54 1.64
N SER A 847 -6.22 -1.65 2.09
CA SER A 847 -4.77 -1.86 2.14
C SER A 847 -4.38 -3.01 3.08
N ALA A 848 -5.05 -3.13 4.24
CA ALA A 848 -4.87 -4.24 5.16
C ALA A 848 -5.44 -5.58 4.63
N ILE A 849 -6.52 -5.55 3.84
CA ILE A 849 -7.09 -6.75 3.18
C ILE A 849 -6.20 -7.22 2.01
N ALA A 850 -5.71 -6.30 1.18
CA ALA A 850 -5.07 -6.62 -0.09
C ALA A 850 -3.80 -7.49 0.05
N PRO A 851 -3.55 -8.45 -0.87
CA PRO A 851 -2.30 -9.20 -0.93
C PRO A 851 -1.16 -8.42 -1.59
N ASN A 852 -1.47 -7.45 -2.47
CA ASN A 852 -0.50 -6.62 -3.19
C ASN A 852 -1.14 -5.27 -3.62
N GLN A 853 -0.30 -4.33 -4.08
CA GLN A 853 -0.73 -2.98 -4.47
C GLN A 853 -1.73 -2.94 -5.66
N GLN A 854 -1.70 -3.92 -6.57
CA GLN A 854 -2.61 -3.96 -7.73
C GLN A 854 -4.02 -4.37 -7.29
N ALA A 855 -4.11 -5.44 -6.50
CA ALA A 855 -5.37 -5.90 -5.91
C ALA A 855 -6.05 -4.82 -5.05
N ALA A 856 -5.27 -3.99 -4.35
CA ALA A 856 -5.80 -2.87 -3.57
C ALA A 856 -6.55 -1.85 -4.44
N MET A 857 -6.07 -1.54 -5.66
CA MET A 857 -6.76 -0.62 -6.58
C MET A 857 -8.07 -1.24 -7.13
N ILE A 858 -8.08 -2.56 -7.40
CA ILE A 858 -9.28 -3.28 -7.86
C ILE A 858 -10.35 -3.31 -6.76
N LEU A 859 -9.94 -3.60 -5.52
CA LEU A 859 -10.82 -3.57 -4.34
C LEU A 859 -11.38 -2.16 -4.09
N LEU A 860 -10.61 -1.09 -4.35
CA LEU A 860 -11.10 0.28 -4.28
C LEU A 860 -12.25 0.53 -5.27
N ILE A 861 -12.11 0.11 -6.53
CA ILE A 861 -13.20 0.23 -7.52
C ILE A 861 -14.44 -0.56 -7.06
N ALA A 862 -14.24 -1.79 -6.57
CA ALA A 862 -15.34 -2.64 -6.07
C ALA A 862 -16.09 -2.04 -4.86
N VAL A 863 -15.39 -1.31 -3.97
CA VAL A 863 -16.02 -0.62 -2.82
C VAL A 863 -16.66 0.72 -3.22
N LEU A 864 -16.15 1.38 -4.26
CA LEU A 864 -16.68 2.66 -4.77
C LEU A 864 -18.01 2.49 -5.53
N VAL A 865 -18.19 1.45 -6.34
CA VAL A 865 -19.41 1.26 -7.15
C VAL A 865 -20.69 1.28 -6.28
N PRO A 866 -20.77 0.59 -5.13
CA PRO A 866 -21.89 0.73 -4.19
C PRO A 866 -22.10 2.15 -3.63
N GLN A 867 -21.06 3.00 -3.52
CA GLN A 867 -21.21 4.38 -3.06
C GLN A 867 -21.98 5.25 -4.07
N PHE A 868 -21.83 4.99 -5.38
CA PHE A 868 -22.62 5.67 -6.41
C PHE A 868 -24.10 5.25 -6.36
N LEU A 869 -24.36 3.94 -6.29
CA LEU A 869 -25.73 3.40 -6.34
C LEU A 869 -26.54 3.71 -5.06
N PHE A 870 -25.93 3.54 -3.89
CA PHE A 870 -26.61 3.66 -2.59
C PHE A 870 -26.32 4.98 -1.85
N GLY A 871 -25.51 5.88 -2.42
CA GLY A 871 -25.13 7.16 -1.81
C GLY A 871 -26.21 8.24 -1.85
N GLY A 872 -27.29 8.05 -2.62
CA GLY A 872 -28.45 8.93 -2.65
C GLY A 872 -28.85 9.47 -4.03
N LEU A 873 -28.17 9.08 -5.11
CA LEU A 873 -28.47 9.51 -6.50
C LEU A 873 -29.85 9.04 -6.99
N MET A 874 -30.33 7.92 -6.46
CA MET A 874 -31.66 7.35 -6.71
C MET A 874 -32.43 7.24 -5.38
N PRO A 875 -33.78 7.30 -5.39
CA PRO A 875 -34.56 7.15 -4.18
C PRO A 875 -34.40 5.74 -3.58
N LEU A 876 -34.01 5.68 -2.30
CA LEU A 876 -33.75 4.41 -1.59
C LEU A 876 -35.02 3.56 -1.37
N GLY A 877 -36.19 4.06 -1.75
CA GLY A 877 -37.45 3.31 -1.78
C GLY A 877 -37.57 2.38 -2.99
N ASP A 878 -36.96 2.75 -4.11
CA ASP A 878 -37.16 2.09 -5.41
C ASP A 878 -36.19 0.91 -5.62
N ILE A 879 -35.11 0.87 -4.83
CA ILE A 879 -34.09 -0.19 -4.87
C ILE A 879 -34.44 -1.28 -3.83
N PRO A 880 -34.64 -2.55 -4.24
CA PRO A 880 -34.88 -3.66 -3.32
C PRO A 880 -33.79 -3.76 -2.25
N GLY A 881 -34.19 -3.73 -0.96
CA GLY A 881 -33.26 -3.74 0.17
C GLY A 881 -32.40 -2.48 0.36
N GLY A 882 -32.53 -1.46 -0.51
CA GLY A 882 -31.65 -0.28 -0.54
C GLY A 882 -31.61 0.51 0.77
N LYS A 883 -32.74 0.57 1.50
CA LYS A 883 -32.82 1.19 2.85
C LYS A 883 -31.94 0.52 3.89
N VAL A 884 -31.66 -0.79 3.75
CA VAL A 884 -30.81 -1.57 4.67
C VAL A 884 -29.35 -1.50 4.23
N VAL A 885 -29.07 -1.78 2.94
CA VAL A 885 -27.70 -1.73 2.39
C VAL A 885 -27.07 -0.36 2.59
N SER A 886 -27.83 0.73 2.36
CA SER A 886 -27.32 2.09 2.51
C SER A 886 -26.98 2.51 3.95
N LEU A 887 -27.34 1.73 4.98
CA LEU A 887 -26.93 2.01 6.37
C LEU A 887 -25.41 1.88 6.55
N VAL A 888 -24.75 1.01 5.77
CA VAL A 888 -23.29 0.81 5.80
C VAL A 888 -22.55 1.54 4.68
N VAL A 889 -23.21 2.48 3.99
CA VAL A 889 -22.67 3.24 2.84
C VAL A 889 -22.38 4.68 3.28
N PRO A 890 -21.10 5.05 3.52
CA PRO A 890 -20.76 6.39 4.02
C PRO A 890 -21.21 7.54 3.13
N ALA A 891 -21.29 7.35 1.81
CA ALA A 891 -21.72 8.40 0.89
C ALA A 891 -23.09 8.98 1.27
N ARG A 892 -24.04 8.12 1.67
CA ARG A 892 -25.37 8.52 2.14
C ARG A 892 -25.31 9.36 3.41
N TRP A 893 -24.49 8.99 4.40
CA TRP A 893 -24.44 9.72 5.66
C TRP A 893 -23.76 11.09 5.52
N ILE A 894 -22.75 11.19 4.66
CA ILE A 894 -22.19 12.48 4.22
C ILE A 894 -23.27 13.31 3.49
N MET A 895 -24.17 12.65 2.75
CA MET A 895 -25.27 13.29 2.02
C MET A 895 -26.32 13.94 2.90
N GLU A 896 -26.88 13.13 3.80
CA GLU A 896 -27.85 13.59 4.79
C GLU A 896 -27.23 14.68 5.70
N ALA A 897 -25.91 14.68 5.89
CA ALA A 897 -25.21 15.74 6.61
C ALA A 897 -25.09 17.04 5.79
N PHE A 898 -24.63 17.00 4.54
CA PHE A 898 -24.49 18.20 3.71
C PHE A 898 -25.84 18.86 3.37
N VAL A 899 -26.82 18.07 2.93
CA VAL A 899 -28.16 18.55 2.58
C VAL A 899 -28.87 19.17 3.78
N ARG A 900 -28.72 18.59 4.98
CA ARG A 900 -29.26 19.18 6.21
C ARG A 900 -28.52 20.44 6.64
N THR A 901 -27.21 20.53 6.38
CA THR A 901 -26.39 21.71 6.72
C THR A 901 -26.70 22.91 5.81
N SER A 902 -27.09 22.69 4.55
CA SER A 902 -27.47 23.78 3.63
C SER A 902 -28.87 24.36 3.86
N GLY A 903 -29.61 23.95 4.90
CA GLY A 903 -30.99 24.38 5.15
C GLY A 903 -31.96 24.10 4.00
N LEU A 904 -31.60 23.22 3.05
CA LEU A 904 -32.36 23.03 1.81
C LEU A 904 -33.75 22.51 2.15
N ALA A 905 -34.77 23.25 1.70
CA ALA A 905 -36.17 22.93 1.92
C ALA A 905 -36.54 22.79 3.41
N GLU A 906 -35.86 23.47 4.33
CA GLU A 906 -36.11 23.34 5.77
C GLU A 906 -37.56 23.71 6.13
N LYS A 907 -38.12 24.78 5.54
CA LYS A 907 -39.55 25.10 5.78
C LYS A 907 -40.45 24.00 5.21
N ALA A 908 -40.27 23.60 3.96
CA ALA A 908 -41.09 22.56 3.33
C ALA A 908 -40.97 21.18 4.01
N ALA A 909 -39.83 20.86 4.61
CA ALA A 909 -39.60 19.62 5.34
C ALA A 909 -40.22 19.62 6.76
N SER A 910 -40.52 20.81 7.31
CA SER A 910 -41.13 21.02 8.64
C SER A 910 -42.62 21.37 8.60
N ASP A 911 -43.12 21.86 7.46
CA ASP A 911 -44.53 22.17 7.21
C ASP A 911 -45.42 20.93 7.41
N ALA A 912 -46.43 21.05 8.28
CA ALA A 912 -47.38 20.00 8.62
C ALA A 912 -48.06 19.38 7.38
N CYS A 913 -48.34 20.18 6.35
CA CYS A 913 -49.02 19.75 5.13
C CYS A 913 -48.16 18.80 4.26
N TRP A 914 -46.83 18.89 4.39
CA TRP A 914 -45.86 17.98 3.78
C TRP A 914 -45.40 16.83 4.71
N LEU A 915 -45.92 16.77 5.94
CA LEU A 915 -45.80 15.58 6.81
C LEU A 915 -46.86 14.52 6.50
N VAL A 916 -47.98 14.90 5.88
CA VAL A 916 -49.14 14.04 5.63
C VAL A 916 -48.85 12.99 4.53
N PRO A 917 -49.30 11.72 4.67
CA PRO A 917 -49.17 10.69 3.64
C PRO A 917 -49.69 11.12 2.25
N LYS A 918 -49.04 10.63 1.19
CA LYS A 918 -49.28 11.08 -0.20
C LYS A 918 -50.75 10.97 -0.65
N ALA A 919 -51.43 9.87 -0.29
CA ALA A 919 -52.85 9.67 -0.61
C ALA A 919 -53.76 10.72 0.07
N SER A 920 -53.41 11.19 1.27
CA SER A 920 -54.18 12.16 2.03
C SER A 920 -53.85 13.61 1.67
N ARG A 921 -52.66 13.90 1.11
CA ARG A 921 -52.31 15.24 0.61
C ARG A 921 -53.26 15.73 -0.50
N ALA A 922 -53.79 14.83 -1.32
CA ALA A 922 -54.79 15.15 -2.33
C ALA A 922 -56.18 15.52 -1.78
N LEU A 923 -56.40 15.38 -0.46
CA LEU A 923 -57.68 15.67 0.23
C LEU A 923 -57.61 16.97 1.06
N ILE A 924 -56.50 17.70 1.03
CA ILE A 924 -56.31 18.95 1.77
C ILE A 924 -57.08 20.08 1.04
N THR A 925 -58.06 20.68 1.72
CA THR A 925 -58.87 21.78 1.15
C THR A 925 -58.07 23.08 1.06
N ASP A 926 -58.45 24.02 0.19
CA ASP A 926 -57.69 25.27 0.04
C ASP A 926 -57.70 26.16 1.31
N GLU A 927 -58.71 26.06 2.17
CA GLU A 927 -58.72 26.66 3.52
C GLU A 927 -57.68 26.03 4.48
N GLN A 928 -57.36 24.75 4.28
CA GLN A 928 -56.28 24.07 4.99
C GLN A 928 -54.93 24.43 4.36
N LYS A 929 -54.83 24.50 3.02
CA LYS A 929 -53.64 24.98 2.31
C LYS A 929 -53.24 26.39 2.76
N ALA A 930 -54.21 27.27 3.01
CA ALA A 930 -53.97 28.63 3.53
C ALA A 930 -53.28 28.69 4.91
N LYS A 931 -53.18 27.57 5.63
CA LYS A 931 -52.47 27.44 6.93
C LYS A 931 -51.08 26.81 6.78
N CYS A 932 -50.72 26.33 5.59
CA CYS A 932 -49.39 25.82 5.26
C CYS A 932 -48.45 27.00 4.88
N ALA A 933 -47.14 26.81 5.01
CA ALA A 933 -46.14 27.78 4.58
C ALA A 933 -45.59 27.48 3.17
N CYS A 934 -45.62 26.22 2.76
CA CYS A 934 -45.01 25.70 1.53
C CYS A 934 -46.02 24.95 0.64
N MET A 935 -47.32 25.17 0.81
CA MET A 935 -48.41 24.62 0.01
C MET A 935 -49.46 25.72 -0.23
N GLY A 936 -50.19 25.67 -1.34
CA GLY A 936 -51.05 26.78 -1.79
C GLY A 936 -50.28 28.08 -2.05
N ALA A 937 -51.01 29.18 -2.22
CA ALA A 937 -50.44 30.49 -2.60
C ALA A 937 -49.38 31.04 -1.61
N ASN A 938 -49.38 30.59 -0.35
CA ASN A 938 -48.40 31.02 0.66
C ASN A 938 -46.95 30.67 0.27
N MET A 939 -46.74 29.61 -0.52
CA MET A 939 -45.39 29.13 -0.86
C MET A 939 -44.52 30.21 -1.53
N PHE A 940 -45.13 31.06 -2.37
CA PHE A 940 -44.45 32.12 -3.12
C PHE A 940 -43.95 33.28 -2.24
N GLN A 941 -44.41 33.37 -0.99
CA GLN A 941 -44.00 34.40 -0.03
C GLN A 941 -43.22 33.81 1.15
N GLN A 942 -43.65 32.64 1.64
CA GLN A 942 -43.13 32.04 2.87
C GLN A 942 -42.06 30.97 2.60
N CYS A 943 -42.14 30.22 1.48
CA CYS A 943 -41.25 29.09 1.17
C CYS A 943 -40.02 29.46 0.31
N THR A 944 -39.53 30.69 0.46
CA THR A 944 -38.43 31.27 -0.35
C THR A 944 -37.05 30.61 -0.16
N ASP A 945 -36.93 29.65 0.77
CA ASP A 945 -35.78 28.76 0.98
C ASP A 945 -35.77 27.53 0.04
N PHE A 946 -36.79 27.37 -0.81
CA PHE A 946 -36.86 26.31 -1.81
C PHE A 946 -36.36 26.80 -3.19
N PRO A 947 -35.19 26.36 -3.69
CA PRO A 947 -34.61 26.92 -4.92
C PRO A 947 -35.42 26.57 -6.17
N GLY A 948 -35.74 27.61 -6.96
CA GLY A 948 -36.62 27.52 -8.14
C GLY A 948 -38.11 27.77 -7.87
N ILE A 949 -38.53 28.07 -6.63
CA ILE A 949 -39.94 28.34 -6.26
C ILE A 949 -40.55 29.58 -6.93
N LEU A 950 -39.72 30.52 -7.39
CA LEU A 950 -40.09 31.73 -8.12
C LEU A 950 -39.62 31.70 -9.59
N SER A 951 -39.37 30.52 -10.15
CA SER A 951 -38.78 30.38 -11.48
C SER A 951 -39.63 31.03 -12.58
N LYS A 952 -38.97 31.71 -13.53
CA LYS A 952 -39.64 32.48 -14.59
C LYS A 952 -40.56 31.63 -15.47
N ASP A 953 -40.23 30.35 -15.62
CA ASP A 953 -40.94 29.40 -16.49
C ASP A 953 -42.26 28.90 -15.88
N THR A 954 -42.47 29.09 -14.58
CA THR A 954 -43.67 28.64 -13.84
C THR A 954 -44.38 29.78 -13.13
N TYR A 955 -43.64 30.62 -12.39
CA TYR A 955 -44.14 31.82 -11.73
C TYR A 955 -44.15 33.02 -12.71
N THR A 956 -44.81 32.79 -13.84
CA THR A 956 -44.92 33.69 -14.99
C THR A 956 -45.69 34.99 -14.63
N GLY A 957 -45.69 35.96 -15.56
CA GLY A 957 -46.53 37.16 -15.41
C GLY A 957 -48.03 36.83 -15.30
N ALA A 958 -48.50 35.80 -16.02
CA ALA A 958 -49.88 35.33 -15.94
C ALA A 958 -50.18 34.67 -14.58
N ALA A 959 -49.29 33.82 -14.08
CA ALA A 959 -49.42 33.22 -12.74
C ALA A 959 -49.49 34.27 -11.63
N LYS A 960 -48.66 35.32 -11.73
CA LYS A 960 -48.69 36.48 -10.81
C LYS A 960 -50.01 37.24 -10.88
N ALA A 961 -50.54 37.47 -12.08
CA ALA A 961 -51.83 38.15 -12.25
C ALA A 961 -52.97 37.33 -11.64
N ALA A 962 -53.07 36.04 -11.95
CA ALA A 962 -54.10 35.14 -11.41
C ALA A 962 -54.03 35.02 -9.87
N LEU A 963 -52.83 34.99 -9.28
CA LEU A 963 -52.66 34.94 -7.83
C LEU A 963 -53.00 36.26 -7.12
N ALA A 964 -52.94 37.39 -7.83
CA ALA A 964 -53.23 38.74 -7.32
C ALA A 964 -54.69 39.20 -7.52
N GLN A 965 -55.47 38.54 -8.37
CA GLN A 965 -56.89 38.84 -8.53
C GLN A 965 -57.66 38.54 -7.23
N PRO A 966 -58.43 39.51 -6.68
CA PRO A 966 -59.33 39.22 -5.57
C PRO A 966 -60.40 38.22 -6.00
N ALA A 967 -60.96 37.47 -5.06
CA ALA A 967 -62.10 36.61 -5.35
C ALA A 967 -63.28 37.46 -5.85
N PRO A 968 -64.07 36.99 -6.85
CA PRO A 968 -65.28 37.68 -7.26
C PRO A 968 -66.24 37.82 -6.07
N VAL A 969 -66.99 38.93 -6.04
CA VAL A 969 -67.92 39.24 -4.95
C VAL A 969 -69.27 38.61 -5.26
N GLN A 970 -69.83 37.85 -4.33
CA GLN A 970 -71.14 37.24 -4.51
C GLN A 970 -72.23 38.34 -4.68
N PRO A 971 -73.12 38.23 -5.68
CA PRO A 971 -74.24 39.15 -5.86
C PRO A 971 -75.08 39.29 -4.58
N ALA A 972 -75.42 40.53 -4.21
CA ALA A 972 -76.33 40.79 -3.11
C ALA A 972 -77.72 40.21 -3.43
N ARG A 973 -78.36 39.58 -2.43
CA ARG A 973 -79.72 39.05 -2.59
C ARG A 973 -80.70 40.21 -2.86
N PRO A 974 -81.63 40.08 -3.82
CA PRO A 974 -82.60 41.12 -4.13
C PRO A 974 -83.50 41.43 -2.92
N THR A 975 -83.77 42.71 -2.70
CA THR A 975 -84.78 43.17 -1.76
C THR A 975 -86.17 42.83 -2.30
N ALA A 976 -87.03 42.27 -1.46
CA ALA A 976 -88.42 41.97 -1.83
C ALA A 976 -89.14 43.22 -2.36
N TYR A 977 -89.92 43.05 -3.42
CA TYR A 977 -90.74 44.13 -3.98
C TYR A 977 -91.73 44.67 -2.93
N PRO A 978 -91.95 46.00 -2.86
CA PRO A 978 -93.00 46.56 -2.03
C PRO A 978 -94.38 46.03 -2.46
N SER A 979 -95.24 45.77 -1.48
CA SER A 979 -96.61 45.29 -1.69
C SER A 979 -97.41 46.22 -2.63
N PRO A 980 -98.35 45.68 -3.44
CA PRO A 980 -99.14 46.46 -4.39
C PRO A 980 -99.80 47.69 -3.77
N THR A 981 -99.79 48.80 -4.52
CA THR A 981 -100.44 50.07 -4.21
C THR A 981 -101.95 49.91 -3.94
N PRO A 982 -102.57 50.79 -3.14
CA PRO A 982 -104.03 50.79 -2.99
C PRO A 982 -104.73 50.96 -4.35
N LEU A 983 -105.75 50.13 -4.60
CA LEU A 983 -106.61 50.25 -5.77
C LEU A 983 -107.44 51.55 -5.70
N PRO A 984 -107.81 52.15 -6.85
CA PRO A 984 -108.61 53.37 -6.88
C PRO A 984 -109.99 53.15 -6.25
N SER A 985 -110.47 54.17 -5.54
CA SER A 985 -111.80 54.19 -4.93
C SER A 985 -112.90 53.96 -5.96
N PRO A 986 -113.93 53.13 -5.69
CA PRO A 986 -115.03 52.94 -6.62
C PRO A 986 -115.82 54.25 -6.83
N THR A 987 -116.10 54.56 -8.10
CA THR A 987 -116.96 55.66 -8.55
C THR A 987 -118.34 55.60 -7.87
N PRO A 988 -118.98 56.73 -7.49
CA PRO A 988 -120.34 56.70 -6.97
C PRO A 988 -121.33 56.07 -7.96
N LEU A 989 -122.12 55.08 -7.49
CA LEU A 989 -123.21 54.49 -8.26
C LEU A 989 -124.41 55.46 -8.39
N PRO A 990 -125.20 55.38 -9.47
CA PRO A 990 -126.35 56.26 -9.66
C PRO A 990 -127.36 56.12 -8.51
N THR A 991 -127.84 57.24 -7.99
CA THR A 991 -128.80 57.25 -6.87
C THR A 991 -130.21 57.07 -7.40
N LEU A 992 -130.90 56.01 -6.97
CA LEU A 992 -132.32 55.78 -7.29
C LEU A 992 -133.15 57.00 -6.84
N THR A 993 -133.96 57.54 -7.74
CA THR A 993 -134.74 58.76 -7.48
C THR A 993 -136.16 58.42 -7.04
N PRO A 994 -136.80 59.23 -6.17
CA PRO A 994 -138.14 58.92 -5.65
C PRO A 994 -139.16 58.73 -6.78
N LEU A 995 -139.90 57.61 -6.75
CA LEU A 995 -140.96 57.35 -7.71
C LEU A 995 -142.07 58.42 -7.59
N PRO A 996 -142.66 58.87 -8.72
CA PRO A 996 -143.68 59.91 -8.70
C PRO A 996 -144.90 59.49 -7.89
N THR A 997 -145.43 60.41 -7.10
CA THR A 997 -146.57 60.15 -6.20
C THR A 997 -147.84 59.92 -7.02
N LEU A 998 -148.59 58.85 -6.71
CA LEU A 998 -149.88 58.56 -7.35
C LEU A 998 -150.91 59.65 -6.97
N THR A 999 -151.45 60.33 -7.97
CA THR A 999 -152.49 61.37 -7.78
C THR A 999 -153.83 60.70 -7.45
N PRO A 1000 -154.55 61.12 -6.39
CA PRO A 1000 -155.84 60.52 -6.05
C PRO A 1000 -156.87 60.71 -7.17
N ILE A 1001 -157.33 59.60 -7.75
CA ILE A 1001 -158.47 59.58 -8.68
C ILE A 1001 -159.74 59.48 -7.81
N PRO A 1002 -160.72 60.40 -7.94
CA PRO A 1002 -161.96 60.33 -7.17
C PRO A 1002 -162.76 59.09 -7.58
N LYS A 1003 -163.33 58.38 -6.60
CA LYS A 1003 -164.27 57.28 -6.89
C LYS A 1003 -165.58 57.84 -7.45
N PRO A 1004 -166.12 57.30 -8.55
CA PRO A 1004 -167.43 57.68 -9.03
C PRO A 1004 -168.54 57.26 -8.06
N THR A 1005 -169.57 58.09 -7.94
CA THR A 1005 -170.81 57.77 -7.21
C THR A 1005 -171.86 57.09 -8.08
N ASP A 1006 -171.69 57.13 -9.41
CA ASP A 1006 -172.55 56.40 -10.35
C ASP A 1006 -171.91 55.04 -10.72
N PRO A 1007 -172.64 53.91 -10.63
CA PRO A 1007 -172.11 52.60 -11.02
C PRO A 1007 -171.64 52.49 -12.47
N THR A 1008 -172.12 53.35 -13.38
CA THR A 1008 -171.80 53.29 -14.81
C THR A 1008 -170.41 53.82 -15.17
N GLU A 1009 -169.72 54.54 -14.28
CA GLU A 1009 -168.39 55.12 -14.53
C GLU A 1009 -167.22 54.24 -14.04
N LEU A 1010 -167.50 53.10 -13.38
CA LEU A 1010 -166.51 52.31 -12.64
C LEU A 1010 -165.37 51.74 -13.50
N ASP A 1011 -165.66 51.31 -14.73
CA ASP A 1011 -164.64 50.74 -15.64
C ASP A 1011 -163.63 51.80 -16.09
N GLY A 1012 -164.07 53.05 -16.28
CA GLY A 1012 -163.20 54.17 -16.61
C GLY A 1012 -162.23 54.50 -15.47
N TYR A 1013 -162.72 54.46 -14.22
CA TYR A 1013 -161.88 54.61 -13.02
C TYR A 1013 -160.82 53.49 -12.93
N LEU A 1014 -161.21 52.22 -13.10
CA LEU A 1014 -160.29 51.08 -13.00
C LEU A 1014 -159.19 51.12 -14.07
N ALA A 1015 -159.53 51.50 -15.31
CA ALA A 1015 -158.57 51.65 -16.40
C ALA A 1015 -157.52 52.74 -16.12
N GLN A 1016 -157.92 53.88 -15.52
CA GLN A 1016 -156.97 54.93 -15.15
C GLN A 1016 -156.03 54.51 -14.02
N VAL A 1017 -156.55 53.85 -12.97
CA VAL A 1017 -155.73 53.34 -11.86
C VAL A 1017 -154.67 52.34 -12.35
N GLN A 1018 -155.06 51.38 -13.21
CA GLN A 1018 -154.12 50.43 -13.81
C GLN A 1018 -153.03 51.12 -14.65
N LYS A 1019 -153.42 52.11 -15.46
CA LYS A 1019 -152.47 52.86 -16.30
C LYS A 1019 -151.43 53.63 -15.47
N GLN A 1020 -151.84 54.23 -14.35
CA GLN A 1020 -150.94 54.97 -13.47
C GLN A 1020 -149.97 54.04 -12.72
N ALA A 1021 -150.46 52.89 -12.26
CA ALA A 1021 -149.62 51.86 -11.61
C ALA A 1021 -148.57 51.27 -12.57
N ALA A 1022 -148.96 50.94 -13.81
CA ALA A 1022 -148.05 50.41 -14.82
C ALA A 1022 -146.92 51.40 -15.18
N GLN A 1023 -147.24 52.70 -15.27
CA GLN A 1023 -146.25 53.74 -15.55
C GLN A 1023 -145.23 53.89 -14.40
N GLN A 1024 -145.69 53.84 -13.14
CA GLN A 1024 -144.80 53.86 -11.97
C GLN A 1024 -143.89 52.63 -11.90
N GLN A 1025 -144.41 51.44 -12.25
CA GLN A 1025 -143.64 50.20 -12.32
C GLN A 1025 -142.56 50.24 -13.41
N GLN A 1026 -142.84 50.79 -14.60
CA GLN A 1026 -141.84 50.95 -15.66
C GLN A 1026 -140.69 51.88 -15.23
N THR A 1027 -140.99 52.99 -14.55
CA THR A 1027 -139.94 53.88 -14.01
C THR A 1027 -139.06 53.17 -12.98
N ALA A 1028 -139.64 52.36 -12.09
CA ALA A 1028 -138.89 51.60 -11.09
C ALA A 1028 -137.93 50.57 -11.73
N ILE A 1029 -138.40 49.83 -12.74
CA ILE A 1029 -137.59 48.83 -13.46
C ILE A 1029 -136.45 49.51 -14.23
N ALA A 1030 -136.70 50.65 -14.88
CA ALA A 1030 -135.66 51.37 -15.62
C ALA A 1030 -134.48 51.79 -14.71
N GLN A 1031 -134.77 52.40 -13.55
CA GLN A 1031 -133.73 52.81 -12.60
C GLN A 1031 -132.96 51.63 -11.98
N LEU A 1032 -133.64 50.51 -11.71
CA LEU A 1032 -133.00 49.30 -11.19
C LEU A 1032 -132.06 48.66 -12.21
N ASN A 1033 -132.42 48.67 -13.50
CA ASN A 1033 -131.55 48.19 -14.56
C ASN A 1033 -130.32 49.09 -14.73
N GLU A 1034 -130.49 50.41 -14.76
CA GLU A 1034 -129.40 51.39 -14.85
C GLU A 1034 -128.41 51.26 -13.67
N TYR A 1035 -128.92 51.06 -12.45
CA TYR A 1035 -128.09 50.77 -11.28
C TYR A 1035 -127.35 49.43 -11.40
N ALA A 1036 -128.02 48.37 -11.88
CA ALA A 1036 -127.42 47.06 -12.04
C ALA A 1036 -126.29 47.04 -13.10
N GLU A 1037 -126.51 47.68 -14.25
CA GLU A 1037 -125.50 47.83 -15.30
C GLU A 1037 -124.28 48.63 -14.82
N ALA A 1038 -124.51 49.76 -14.14
CA ALA A 1038 -123.43 50.57 -13.55
C ALA A 1038 -122.63 49.79 -12.49
N SER A 1039 -123.31 49.04 -11.61
CA SER A 1039 -122.67 48.21 -10.58
C SER A 1039 -121.91 47.03 -11.20
N GLN A 1040 -122.38 46.46 -12.31
CA GLN A 1040 -121.71 45.34 -12.98
C GLN A 1040 -120.48 45.79 -13.76
N ALA A 1041 -120.54 46.95 -14.43
CA ALA A 1041 -119.39 47.57 -15.08
C ALA A 1041 -118.28 47.89 -14.07
N GLN A 1042 -118.62 48.57 -12.96
CA GLN A 1042 -117.67 48.88 -11.89
C GLN A 1042 -117.00 47.63 -11.29
N ALA A 1043 -117.75 46.55 -11.08
CA ALA A 1043 -117.20 45.30 -10.58
C ALA A 1043 -116.23 44.65 -11.59
N GLN A 1044 -116.49 44.77 -12.89
CA GLN A 1044 -115.58 44.31 -13.93
C GLN A 1044 -114.29 45.14 -13.95
N ASP A 1045 -114.39 46.47 -13.97
CA ASP A 1045 -113.23 47.38 -13.97
C ASP A 1045 -112.29 47.13 -12.77
N TYR A 1046 -112.85 47.03 -11.56
CA TYR A 1046 -112.08 46.72 -10.35
C TYR A 1046 -111.39 45.35 -10.45
N SER A 1047 -112.07 44.34 -11.02
CA SER A 1047 -111.49 43.01 -11.23
C SER A 1047 -110.38 42.98 -12.28
N GLN A 1048 -110.46 43.84 -13.30
CA GLN A 1048 -109.41 44.00 -14.32
C GLN A 1048 -108.20 44.74 -13.75
N ALA A 1049 -108.41 45.83 -13.02
CA ALA A 1049 -107.35 46.59 -12.36
C ALA A 1049 -106.56 45.70 -11.37
N LEU A 1050 -107.24 44.91 -10.54
CA LEU A 1050 -106.59 43.96 -9.63
C LEU A 1050 -105.78 42.89 -10.38
N LYS A 1051 -106.33 42.30 -11.45
CA LYS A 1051 -105.62 41.31 -12.28
C LYS A 1051 -104.37 41.89 -12.94
N GLN A 1052 -104.47 43.10 -13.50
CA GLN A 1052 -103.36 43.79 -14.11
C GLN A 1052 -102.26 44.07 -13.07
N GLN A 1053 -102.61 44.63 -11.92
CA GLN A 1053 -101.67 44.93 -10.84
C GLN A 1053 -100.97 43.67 -10.29
N MET A 1054 -101.69 42.55 -10.17
CA MET A 1054 -101.08 41.26 -9.78
C MET A 1054 -100.17 40.70 -10.87
N SER A 1055 -100.52 40.87 -12.16
CA SER A 1055 -99.68 40.48 -13.29
C SER A 1055 -98.39 41.31 -13.36
N ASP A 1056 -98.48 42.62 -13.13
CA ASP A 1056 -97.34 43.54 -13.15
C ASP A 1056 -96.38 43.26 -11.98
N TYR A 1057 -96.92 43.03 -10.77
CA TYR A 1057 -96.13 42.61 -9.62
C TYR A 1057 -95.45 41.25 -9.84
N ALA A 1058 -96.16 40.27 -10.41
CA ALA A 1058 -95.59 38.96 -10.73
C ALA A 1058 -94.48 39.07 -11.77
N GLY A 1059 -94.69 39.84 -12.84
CA GLY A 1059 -93.69 40.08 -13.90
C GLY A 1059 -92.44 40.78 -13.37
N GLN A 1060 -92.59 41.81 -12.54
CA GLN A 1060 -91.46 42.54 -11.94
C GLN A 1060 -90.67 41.67 -10.95
N SER A 1061 -91.36 40.89 -10.11
CA SER A 1061 -90.73 39.92 -9.19
C SER A 1061 -89.99 38.81 -9.94
N GLN A 1062 -90.59 38.27 -11.00
CA GLN A 1062 -89.96 37.24 -11.84
C GLN A 1062 -88.76 37.78 -12.63
N ALA A 1063 -88.82 39.02 -13.13
CA ALA A 1063 -87.71 39.69 -13.77
C ALA A 1063 -86.52 39.83 -12.78
N GLN A 1064 -86.76 40.41 -11.60
CA GLN A 1064 -85.75 40.59 -10.55
C GLN A 1064 -85.10 39.26 -10.11
N LEU A 1065 -85.88 38.18 -10.01
CA LEU A 1065 -85.36 36.83 -9.72
C LEU A 1065 -84.50 36.30 -10.88
N SER A 1066 -84.90 36.51 -12.13
CA SER A 1066 -84.12 36.09 -13.31
C SER A 1066 -82.81 36.87 -13.47
N GLU A 1067 -82.80 38.17 -13.16
CA GLU A 1067 -81.58 38.98 -13.14
C GLU A 1067 -80.61 38.53 -12.04
N TYR A 1068 -81.13 38.21 -10.85
CA TYR A 1068 -80.31 37.65 -9.77
C TYR A 1068 -79.79 36.24 -10.08
N GLN A 1069 -80.58 35.38 -10.73
CA GLN A 1069 -80.12 34.07 -11.23
C GLN A 1069 -78.98 34.27 -12.25
N LEU A 1070 -79.18 35.10 -13.27
CA LEU A 1070 -78.17 35.37 -14.30
C LEU A 1070 -76.94 36.15 -13.76
N ALA A 1071 -77.06 36.82 -12.60
CA ALA A 1071 -75.92 37.35 -11.85
C ALA A 1071 -75.20 36.26 -11.04
N MET A 1072 -75.93 35.33 -10.43
CA MET A 1072 -75.39 34.18 -9.69
C MET A 1072 -74.69 33.17 -10.61
N ASP A 1073 -75.21 32.94 -11.81
CA ASP A 1073 -74.60 32.05 -12.82
C ASP A 1073 -73.29 32.66 -13.33
N ARG A 1074 -73.28 33.96 -13.69
CA ARG A 1074 -72.04 34.69 -14.03
C ARG A 1074 -71.03 34.67 -12.88
N TYR A 1075 -71.48 34.89 -11.64
CA TYR A 1075 -70.61 34.76 -10.47
C TYR A 1075 -70.04 33.34 -10.32
N ALA A 1076 -70.83 32.30 -10.62
CA ALA A 1076 -70.36 30.92 -10.57
C ALA A 1076 -69.32 30.62 -11.66
N ASP A 1077 -69.51 31.12 -12.88
CA ASP A 1077 -68.54 31.01 -13.98
C ASP A 1077 -67.25 31.82 -13.71
N GLU A 1078 -67.38 33.09 -13.31
CA GLU A 1078 -66.26 33.95 -12.91
C GLU A 1078 -65.47 33.32 -11.74
N ARG A 1079 -66.18 32.78 -10.74
CA ARG A 1079 -65.55 32.06 -9.63
C ARG A 1079 -64.85 30.80 -10.10
N SER A 1080 -65.51 29.98 -10.92
CA SER A 1080 -64.97 28.74 -11.48
C SER A 1080 -63.70 29.00 -12.30
N GLN A 1081 -63.67 30.09 -13.07
CA GLN A 1081 -62.52 30.50 -13.86
C GLN A 1081 -61.37 31.03 -12.99
N TRP A 1082 -61.66 31.93 -12.04
CA TRP A 1082 -60.71 32.41 -11.03
C TRP A 1082 -60.05 31.25 -10.27
N GLU A 1083 -60.84 30.25 -9.87
CA GLU A 1083 -60.36 29.07 -9.13
C GLU A 1083 -59.43 28.20 -10.00
N LYS A 1084 -59.77 27.98 -11.27
CA LYS A 1084 -58.93 27.24 -12.25
C LYS A 1084 -57.59 27.95 -12.50
N ASP A 1085 -57.62 29.24 -12.80
CA ASP A 1085 -56.42 30.00 -13.15
C ASP A 1085 -55.46 30.11 -11.94
N ARG A 1086 -56.03 30.30 -10.74
CA ARG A 1086 -55.30 30.27 -9.48
C ARG A 1086 -54.70 28.90 -9.16
N GLN A 1087 -55.45 27.81 -9.31
CA GLN A 1087 -54.96 26.46 -9.03
C GLN A 1087 -53.93 26.00 -10.07
N SER A 1088 -54.07 26.41 -11.34
CA SER A 1088 -53.08 26.21 -12.41
C SER A 1088 -51.73 26.85 -12.06
N ALA A 1089 -51.73 28.10 -11.58
CA ALA A 1089 -50.54 28.81 -11.12
C ALA A 1089 -49.84 28.15 -9.90
N ILE A 1090 -50.57 27.36 -9.11
CA ILE A 1090 -50.08 26.69 -7.89
C ILE A 1090 -49.55 25.27 -8.20
N THR A 1091 -50.26 24.51 -9.04
CA THR A 1091 -50.08 23.05 -9.19
C THR A 1091 -48.67 22.64 -9.62
N ALA A 1092 -48.03 23.40 -10.51
CA ALA A 1092 -46.68 23.08 -11.00
C ALA A 1092 -45.63 23.11 -9.87
N GLN A 1093 -45.75 24.07 -8.95
CA GLN A 1093 -44.81 24.24 -7.83
C GLN A 1093 -45.13 23.30 -6.66
N GLU A 1094 -46.41 23.01 -6.38
CA GLU A 1094 -46.76 21.89 -5.48
C GLU A 1094 -46.20 20.56 -6.00
N GLY A 1095 -46.24 20.32 -7.31
CA GLY A 1095 -45.63 19.15 -7.94
C GLY A 1095 -44.11 19.07 -7.76
N MET A 1096 -43.39 20.19 -7.90
CA MET A 1096 -41.93 20.25 -7.72
C MET A 1096 -41.52 19.99 -6.26
N ILE A 1097 -42.23 20.59 -5.29
CA ILE A 1097 -42.00 20.34 -3.87
C ILE A 1097 -42.37 18.89 -3.52
N ALA A 1098 -43.53 18.40 -3.97
CA ALA A 1098 -43.99 17.04 -3.73
C ALA A 1098 -42.98 15.99 -4.21
N PHE A 1099 -42.42 16.14 -5.43
CA PHE A 1099 -41.40 15.25 -5.96
C PHE A 1099 -40.17 15.18 -5.05
N ASN A 1100 -39.63 16.34 -4.66
CA ASN A 1100 -38.43 16.41 -3.82
C ASN A 1100 -38.68 15.90 -2.39
N ILE A 1101 -39.82 16.23 -1.78
CA ILE A 1101 -40.19 15.75 -0.44
C ILE A 1101 -40.46 14.24 -0.45
N ASP A 1102 -41.10 13.69 -1.49
CA ASP A 1102 -41.37 12.25 -1.59
C ASP A 1102 -40.09 11.44 -1.85
N ALA A 1103 -39.21 11.91 -2.76
CA ALA A 1103 -37.97 11.21 -3.11
C ALA A 1103 -36.87 11.37 -2.05
N PHE A 1104 -36.75 12.55 -1.44
CA PHE A 1104 -35.59 12.95 -0.63
C PHE A 1104 -35.94 13.46 0.78
N GLY A 1105 -37.21 13.43 1.20
CA GLY A 1105 -37.68 13.96 2.49
C GLY A 1105 -37.01 13.38 3.74
N GLY A 1106 -36.41 12.18 3.65
CA GLY A 1106 -35.59 11.59 4.72
C GLY A 1106 -34.23 12.28 4.94
N TYR A 1107 -33.74 13.01 3.92
CA TYR A 1107 -32.45 13.72 3.95
C TYR A 1107 -32.59 15.13 4.54
N PHE A 1108 -33.70 15.83 4.28
CA PHE A 1108 -33.96 17.17 4.83
C PHE A 1108 -34.27 17.16 6.35
N ARG A 1109 -34.70 16.02 6.91
CA ARG A 1109 -35.15 15.89 8.30
C ARG A 1109 -34.04 15.40 9.25
N GLY A 1110 -34.17 15.71 10.54
CA GLY A 1110 -33.26 15.25 11.61
C GLY A 1110 -32.16 16.24 11.99
N ARG A 1111 -31.15 15.77 12.75
CA ARG A 1111 -29.99 16.55 13.21
C ARG A 1111 -28.72 16.09 12.49
N VAL A 1112 -27.86 17.02 12.05
CA VAL A 1112 -26.58 16.68 11.38
C VAL A 1112 -25.71 15.75 12.24
N ALA A 1113 -25.71 15.96 13.56
CA ALA A 1113 -24.96 15.16 14.52
C ALA A 1113 -25.28 13.65 14.52
N THR A 1114 -26.50 13.22 14.18
CA THR A 1114 -26.79 11.77 14.11
C THR A 1114 -26.19 11.14 12.84
N ARG A 1115 -26.00 11.93 11.77
CA ARG A 1115 -25.32 11.51 10.55
C ARG A 1115 -23.80 11.41 10.78
N TRP A 1116 -23.22 12.34 11.53
CA TRP A 1116 -21.82 12.26 12.00
C TRP A 1116 -21.59 11.06 12.94
N ALA A 1117 -22.53 10.75 13.83
CA ALA A 1117 -22.45 9.57 14.69
C ALA A 1117 -22.46 8.25 13.89
N ALA A 1118 -23.27 8.17 12.82
CA ALA A 1118 -23.26 7.04 11.91
C ALA A 1118 -21.91 6.89 11.17
N LEU A 1119 -21.32 7.99 10.70
CA LEU A 1119 -19.97 7.98 10.10
C LEU A 1119 -18.90 7.55 11.11
N ALA A 1120 -18.96 8.00 12.37
CA ALA A 1120 -18.06 7.57 13.43
C ALA A 1120 -18.17 6.06 13.72
N ALA A 1121 -19.39 5.52 13.74
CA ALA A 1121 -19.62 4.08 13.90
C ALA A 1121 -19.05 3.26 12.72
N ILE A 1122 -19.23 3.72 11.48
CA ILE A 1122 -18.63 3.06 10.30
C ILE A 1122 -17.10 3.13 10.34
N MET A 1123 -16.51 4.28 10.71
CA MET A 1123 -15.06 4.41 10.86
C MET A 1123 -14.49 3.51 11.96
N ALA A 1124 -15.20 3.34 13.08
CA ALA A 1124 -14.83 2.37 14.12
C ALA A 1124 -14.87 0.92 13.62
N GLY A 1125 -15.90 0.56 12.84
CA GLY A 1125 -15.99 -0.73 12.16
C GLY A 1125 -14.86 -0.98 11.16
N LEU A 1126 -14.51 0.01 10.35
CA LEU A 1126 -13.38 -0.04 9.41
C LEU A 1126 -12.02 -0.14 10.13
N PHE A 1127 -11.84 0.55 11.27
CA PHE A 1127 -10.63 0.40 12.08
C PHE A 1127 -10.55 -1.02 12.67
N LEU A 1128 -11.63 -1.56 13.22
CA LEU A 1128 -11.69 -2.93 13.74
C LEU A 1128 -11.39 -3.96 12.63
N LEU A 1129 -11.95 -3.77 11.44
CA LEU A 1129 -11.66 -4.60 10.25
C LEU A 1129 -10.17 -4.56 9.89
N THR A 1130 -9.57 -3.37 9.87
CA THR A 1130 -8.13 -3.15 9.64
C THR A 1130 -7.28 -3.87 10.69
N VAL A 1131 -7.64 -3.76 11.97
CA VAL A 1131 -6.98 -4.47 13.09
C VAL A 1131 -7.09 -5.99 12.93
N VAL A 1132 -8.26 -6.53 12.56
CA VAL A 1132 -8.48 -7.97 12.38
C VAL A 1132 -7.68 -8.53 11.21
N PHE A 1133 -7.70 -7.88 10.04
CA PHE A 1133 -6.93 -8.34 8.88
C PHE A 1133 -5.42 -8.21 9.08
N GLN A 1134 -4.94 -7.13 9.71
CA GLN A 1134 -3.51 -7.01 10.03
C GLN A 1134 -3.08 -8.01 11.11
N LYS A 1135 -3.90 -8.26 12.14
CA LYS A 1135 -3.64 -9.33 13.13
C LYS A 1135 -3.67 -10.73 12.50
N ARG A 1136 -4.47 -10.97 11.45
CA ARG A 1136 -4.41 -12.24 10.69
C ARG A 1136 -3.09 -12.37 9.91
N LYS A 1137 -2.49 -11.26 9.48
CA LYS A 1137 -1.17 -11.20 8.83
C LYS A 1137 0.01 -11.28 9.82
N ASP A 1138 -0.23 -11.21 11.14
CA ASP A 1138 0.80 -11.39 12.19
C ASP A 1138 1.15 -12.87 12.49
N VAL A 1139 0.42 -13.84 11.94
CA VAL A 1139 0.43 -15.26 12.40
C VAL A 1139 1.05 -16.22 11.34
N VAL A 1140 2.03 -15.76 10.55
CA VAL A 1140 2.68 -16.48 9.42
C VAL A 1140 4.14 -16.06 9.19
#